data_AF-A0A1G8HJU8-F1
#
_entry.id   AF-A0A1G8HJU8-F1
#
_cell.length_a   1.000
_cell.length_b   1.000
_cell.length_c   1.000
_cell.angle_alpha   90.00
_cell.angle_beta   90.00
_cell.angle_gamma   90.00
#
_symmetry.space_group_name_H-M   'P 1'
#
loop_
_entity.id
_entity.type
_entity.pdbx_description
1 polymer ?
#
loop_
_entity_poly.entity_id
_entity_poly.type
_entity_poly.pdbx_seq_one_letter_code
_entity_poly.pdbx_strand_id
1 'polypeptide(L)'
;MKLRHVRTFLSAVILAVCLWIPGTAAAFGPEAPAPVIEPEEANGKQVLFDNSHGQTAGQADWVIDGAFSDFAEGIADRGYYVEELRQITPIQVDDLEAYDVFIIPEANIPFQKEEQEALIEYTENGGSIFFISDHYNADRNKNRWDSSEIMNGYRRGAYSNPTKGMDDDEKAAMEGVESSDWLADHFGIRFRYNAPGTITADEIVSPDETFGITEGVNEVAVHAGSTLAITNPEQAKGIVYLPENLNESDKWGPAVDEGIYFGGGEEEGPYAAISKLQAGKAAFIGDSSPVEDATPKYRNEETGDSKTTYDGFQEADDSVLLLNMVDWLAEEESYESFSEKDIPLDNVSPLLDKETPKQSTEPEKEPWSEPAANYEWYNPDTFASGSYGSYEEAEKDPSYQFQHQDPLPNNESFTLELIIEGLESGETVTGYNAGMYLDGGEQIAQVQNEDGSWPSSYGYSEKFSVTADEEGIAVKELTVRVKEGTEGPANLRLRQGGSNLYTTTVTLAEETSDNPEEEPQFMTIAEARQQTEGTTVQVEGVITSTPGIFGAQGFYVQDDTGGIYIYQHDSGFEKGEHVTITGSTASFQNQIELTDIESIEKNGSTELPPYHVVNDVNDQNQGERVEIASGTIKNVESYYNAFEFDIDKNDKATRVRVDNRTGISLESFQSQFQEGDLVTIAGIASIYQDTYQLMLLNLEDIKKETHPPVIQDIDFSTFDITKEYSVPITVTDKDNDIAEVTAFLNDETWEDQIKISPLLVTPGEYEINVKAADEEGNSTERTFTVEAVLDLSQLDDLIEKGNQQGFIKNDKVAERLLKKAENVQQAKNEPSRQGKWNALQHQMKAQSGKKIEEEYLQYWQYPQ
;
A
#
# COMPACT_ATOMS: atom_id res chain seq x y z
N MET A 1 -58.10 13.46 -24.66
CA MET A 1 -58.16 13.95 -23.26
C MET A 1 -58.79 12.88 -22.38
N LYS A 2 -57.97 12.09 -21.66
CA LYS A 2 -58.18 11.61 -20.28
C LYS A 2 -57.08 10.61 -19.89
N LEU A 3 -56.59 10.80 -18.66
CA LEU A 3 -55.41 10.20 -18.03
C LEU A 3 -55.63 8.76 -17.51
N ARG A 4 -54.52 8.00 -17.50
CA ARG A 4 -53.95 7.01 -16.55
C ARG A 4 -54.88 6.11 -15.71
N HIS A 5 -54.54 4.82 -15.60
CA HIS A 5 -53.99 4.17 -14.39
C HIS A 5 -53.41 2.76 -14.70
N VAL A 6 -52.32 2.45 -14.02
CA VAL A 6 -51.47 1.25 -14.02
C VAL A 6 -52.15 0.06 -13.30
N ARG A 7 -51.88 -1.18 -13.73
CA ARG A 7 -52.03 -2.39 -12.89
C ARG A 7 -50.92 -3.42 -13.17
N THR A 8 -50.22 -3.74 -12.10
CA THR A 8 -49.19 -4.76 -11.86
C THR A 8 -49.73 -6.18 -12.03
N PHE A 9 -48.93 -7.11 -12.56
CA PHE A 9 -49.19 -8.56 -12.54
C PHE A 9 -48.07 -9.26 -11.76
N LEU A 10 -48.46 -9.95 -10.68
CA LEU A 10 -47.64 -10.87 -9.90
C LEU A 10 -47.67 -12.23 -10.61
N SER A 11 -46.52 -12.84 -10.90
CA SER A 11 -46.40 -14.24 -11.30
C SER A 11 -45.60 -15.00 -10.23
N ALA A 12 -46.19 -16.09 -9.75
CA ALA A 12 -45.67 -16.94 -8.69
C ALA A 12 -44.53 -17.84 -9.18
N VAL A 13 -43.44 -17.93 -8.40
CA VAL A 13 -42.38 -18.92 -8.55
C VAL A 13 -42.65 -20.07 -7.58
N ILE A 14 -42.63 -21.29 -8.11
CA ILE A 14 -42.77 -22.55 -7.35
C ILE A 14 -41.39 -22.91 -6.80
N LEU A 15 -41.26 -22.93 -5.48
CA LEU A 15 -40.07 -23.41 -4.78
C LEU A 15 -40.04 -24.95 -4.84
N ALA A 16 -39.09 -25.52 -5.57
CA ALA A 16 -38.71 -26.92 -5.44
C ALA A 16 -37.63 -27.04 -4.36
N VAL A 17 -37.97 -27.64 -3.23
CA VAL A 17 -37.01 -27.96 -2.17
C VAL A 17 -36.24 -29.20 -2.60
N CYS A 18 -35.03 -29.01 -3.12
CA CYS A 18 -34.03 -30.08 -3.20
C CYS A 18 -33.48 -30.32 -1.80
N LEU A 19 -33.69 -31.54 -1.29
CA LEU A 19 -32.99 -32.05 -0.12
C LEU A 19 -31.53 -32.26 -0.49
N TRP A 20 -30.66 -31.37 -0.03
CA TRP A 20 -29.21 -31.54 -0.06
C TRP A 20 -28.84 -32.68 0.90
N ILE A 21 -28.18 -33.70 0.36
CA ILE A 21 -27.33 -34.60 1.14
C ILE A 21 -25.96 -33.90 1.14
N PRO A 22 -25.38 -33.54 2.31
CA PRO A 22 -24.05 -32.95 2.33
C PRO A 22 -23.06 -34.03 1.88
N GLY A 23 -22.59 -33.93 0.64
CA GLY A 23 -21.30 -34.47 0.27
C GLY A 23 -20.24 -33.60 0.94
N THR A 24 -19.21 -34.23 1.48
CA THR A 24 -17.98 -33.59 1.92
C THR A 24 -17.42 -32.79 0.74
N ALA A 25 -17.71 -31.49 0.69
CA ALA A 25 -17.01 -30.58 -0.19
C ALA A 25 -15.53 -30.62 0.21
N ALA A 26 -14.63 -30.78 -0.76
CA ALA A 26 -13.21 -30.55 -0.51
C ALA A 26 -13.10 -29.16 0.13
N ALA A 27 -12.59 -29.10 1.36
CA ALA A 27 -12.54 -27.85 2.11
C ALA A 27 -11.59 -26.84 1.46
N PHE A 28 -10.67 -27.31 0.61
CA PHE A 28 -9.64 -26.53 -0.08
C PHE A 28 -9.32 -27.18 -1.44
N GLY A 29 -9.56 -26.49 -2.57
CA GLY A 29 -9.30 -27.03 -3.91
C GLY A 29 -10.04 -26.30 -5.04
N PRO A 30 -9.88 -26.73 -6.31
CA PRO A 30 -10.41 -26.02 -7.48
C PRO A 30 -11.95 -26.00 -7.59
N GLU A 31 -12.65 -26.80 -6.78
CA GLU A 31 -14.12 -26.76 -6.67
C GLU A 31 -14.62 -25.88 -5.50
N ALA A 32 -13.71 -25.39 -4.65
CA ALA A 32 -14.04 -24.48 -3.56
C ALA A 32 -14.32 -23.07 -4.10
N PRO A 33 -15.11 -22.24 -3.39
CA PRO A 33 -15.28 -20.83 -3.77
C PRO A 33 -13.93 -20.14 -3.92
N ALA A 34 -13.77 -19.36 -4.98
CA ALA A 34 -12.59 -18.54 -5.18
C ALA A 34 -12.52 -17.42 -4.12
N PRO A 35 -11.33 -17.11 -3.57
CA PRO A 35 -11.12 -15.91 -2.80
C PRO A 35 -11.34 -14.68 -3.66
N VAL A 36 -11.75 -13.61 -3.00
CA VAL A 36 -12.06 -12.32 -3.60
C VAL A 36 -11.62 -11.24 -2.62
N ILE A 37 -11.00 -10.18 -3.13
CA ILE A 37 -10.70 -8.96 -2.38
C ILE A 37 -11.51 -7.82 -3.00
N GLU A 38 -12.43 -7.25 -2.22
CA GLU A 38 -13.18 -6.07 -2.63
C GLU A 38 -12.41 -4.80 -2.24
N PRO A 39 -12.18 -3.86 -3.16
CA PRO A 39 -11.49 -2.61 -2.85
C PRO A 39 -12.39 -1.72 -1.99
N GLU A 40 -11.79 -0.96 -1.06
CA GLU A 40 -12.54 0.03 -0.27
C GLU A 40 -13.15 1.12 -1.17
N GLU A 41 -12.38 1.59 -2.17
CA GLU A 41 -12.81 2.55 -3.18
C GLU A 41 -12.64 1.98 -4.60
N ALA A 42 -13.70 1.38 -5.14
CA ALA A 42 -13.65 0.75 -6.46
C ALA A 42 -13.39 1.74 -7.60
N ASN A 43 -12.33 1.50 -8.37
CA ASN A 43 -11.98 2.21 -9.61
C ASN A 43 -12.77 1.68 -10.84
N GLY A 44 -13.48 0.55 -10.68
CA GLY A 44 -14.32 -0.08 -11.70
C GLY A 44 -13.60 -1.07 -12.62
N LYS A 45 -12.34 -1.41 -12.30
CA LYS A 45 -11.50 -2.37 -13.02
C LYS A 45 -11.33 -3.67 -12.22
N GLN A 46 -11.04 -4.76 -12.92
CA GLN A 46 -11.01 -6.10 -12.34
C GLN A 46 -9.73 -6.87 -12.74
N VAL A 47 -9.13 -7.55 -11.77
CA VAL A 47 -7.92 -8.38 -11.91
C VAL A 47 -8.24 -9.82 -11.52
N LEU A 48 -7.83 -10.77 -12.36
CA LEU A 48 -8.01 -12.20 -12.15
C LEU A 48 -6.64 -12.87 -11.98
N PHE A 49 -6.46 -13.68 -10.95
CA PHE A 49 -5.25 -14.47 -10.71
C PHE A 49 -5.47 -15.94 -11.07
N ASP A 50 -4.55 -16.55 -11.82
CA ASP A 50 -4.62 -17.99 -12.09
C ASP A 50 -4.34 -18.83 -10.83
N ASN A 51 -5.19 -19.82 -10.56
CA ASN A 51 -4.91 -20.94 -9.65
C ASN A 51 -5.36 -22.29 -10.25
N SER A 52 -5.30 -22.40 -11.59
CA SER A 52 -5.66 -23.62 -12.33
C SER A 52 -4.44 -24.40 -12.83
N HIS A 53 -3.23 -23.84 -12.73
CA HIS A 53 -1.99 -24.44 -13.24
C HIS A 53 -0.97 -24.75 -12.14
N GLY A 54 -1.43 -25.10 -10.93
CA GLY A 54 -0.55 -25.55 -9.86
C GLY A 54 0.20 -24.44 -9.14
N GLN A 55 -0.40 -23.25 -8.99
CA GLN A 55 0.15 -22.13 -8.23
C GLN A 55 0.35 -22.40 -6.73
N THR A 56 -0.10 -23.56 -6.25
CA THR A 56 0.07 -24.04 -4.89
C THR A 56 0.97 -25.28 -4.83
N ALA A 57 1.69 -25.59 -5.91
CA ALA A 57 2.63 -26.70 -5.93
C ALA A 57 3.91 -26.40 -5.13
N GLY A 58 4.44 -27.42 -4.46
CA GLY A 58 5.75 -27.35 -3.81
C GLY A 58 5.86 -26.37 -2.62
N GLN A 59 6.65 -25.31 -2.76
CA GLN A 59 7.25 -24.58 -1.61
C GLN A 59 6.55 -23.28 -1.20
N ALA A 60 5.71 -22.71 -2.07
CA ALA A 60 4.95 -21.49 -1.79
C ALA A 60 3.49 -21.64 -2.29
N ASP A 61 2.67 -20.62 -2.04
CA ASP A 61 1.27 -20.53 -2.44
C ASP A 61 1.07 -19.22 -3.22
N TRP A 62 1.35 -19.21 -4.52
CA TRP A 62 1.27 -18.01 -5.36
C TRP A 62 -0.18 -17.64 -5.70
N VAL A 63 -0.97 -17.39 -4.66
CA VAL A 63 -2.41 -17.12 -4.69
C VAL A 63 -2.74 -15.90 -3.83
N ILE A 64 -3.87 -15.26 -4.10
CA ILE A 64 -4.22 -13.94 -3.54
C ILE A 64 -4.49 -13.91 -2.03
N ASP A 65 -4.64 -15.09 -1.41
CA ASP A 65 -4.78 -15.25 0.03
C ASP A 65 -3.73 -16.22 0.61
N GLY A 66 -2.62 -16.35 -0.11
CA GLY A 66 -1.39 -17.03 0.31
C GLY A 66 -0.20 -16.12 0.02
N ALA A 67 0.94 -16.67 -0.37
CA ALA A 67 2.20 -15.97 -0.59
C ALA A 67 2.12 -14.72 -1.50
N PHE A 68 1.04 -14.46 -2.24
CA PHE A 68 0.85 -13.24 -3.04
C PHE A 68 -0.20 -12.27 -2.42
N SER A 69 -0.51 -12.41 -1.13
CA SER A 69 -1.55 -11.65 -0.47
C SER A 69 -1.25 -10.16 -0.37
N ASP A 70 -0.03 -9.76 0.00
CA ASP A 70 0.41 -8.36 0.03
C ASP A 70 0.32 -7.73 -1.37
N PHE A 71 0.68 -8.48 -2.43
CA PHE A 71 0.54 -8.01 -3.81
C PHE A 71 -0.93 -7.84 -4.20
N ALA A 72 -1.78 -8.81 -3.87
CA ALA A 72 -3.21 -8.74 -4.15
C ALA A 72 -3.91 -7.62 -3.36
N GLU A 73 -3.53 -7.40 -2.10
CA GLU A 73 -3.98 -6.28 -1.28
C GLU A 73 -3.51 -4.95 -1.86
N GLY A 74 -2.24 -4.83 -2.27
CA GLY A 74 -1.73 -3.63 -2.94
C GLY A 74 -2.45 -3.29 -4.25
N ILE A 75 -2.93 -4.31 -4.99
CA ILE A 75 -3.80 -4.12 -6.15
C ILE A 75 -5.20 -3.64 -5.70
N ALA A 76 -5.79 -4.25 -4.68
CA ALA A 76 -7.09 -3.84 -4.16
C ALA A 76 -7.08 -2.40 -3.60
N ASP A 77 -6.00 -1.98 -2.95
CA ASP A 77 -5.78 -0.63 -2.44
C ASP A 77 -5.73 0.43 -3.55
N ARG A 78 -5.35 0.04 -4.77
CA ARG A 78 -5.46 0.88 -5.98
C ARG A 78 -6.87 0.90 -6.58
N GLY A 79 -7.84 0.28 -5.91
CA GLY A 79 -9.26 0.31 -6.25
C GLY A 79 -9.72 -0.82 -7.15
N TYR A 80 -8.89 -1.81 -7.45
CA TYR A 80 -9.24 -2.95 -8.30
C TYR A 80 -10.03 -4.00 -7.53
N TYR A 81 -11.01 -4.61 -8.18
CA TYR A 81 -11.57 -5.88 -7.71
C TYR A 81 -10.61 -7.02 -8.05
N VAL A 82 -10.25 -7.84 -7.07
CA VAL A 82 -9.30 -8.95 -7.27
C VAL A 82 -10.01 -10.27 -7.00
N GLU A 83 -9.92 -11.20 -7.93
CA GLU A 83 -10.48 -12.55 -7.83
C GLU A 83 -9.48 -13.60 -8.30
N GLU A 84 -9.62 -14.82 -7.80
CA GLU A 84 -8.84 -15.97 -8.23
C GLU A 84 -9.64 -16.89 -9.18
N LEU A 85 -9.00 -17.38 -10.23
CA LEU A 85 -9.55 -18.38 -11.12
C LEU A 85 -9.30 -19.79 -10.56
N ARG A 86 -10.37 -20.43 -10.06
CA ARG A 86 -10.36 -21.84 -9.65
C ARG A 86 -11.15 -22.70 -10.63
N GLN A 87 -10.45 -23.56 -11.37
CA GLN A 87 -11.09 -24.57 -12.22
C GLN A 87 -10.17 -25.74 -12.54
N ILE A 88 -10.78 -26.83 -13.02
CA ILE A 88 -10.08 -28.04 -13.52
C ILE A 88 -10.18 -28.18 -15.04
N THR A 89 -10.95 -27.31 -15.69
CA THR A 89 -11.13 -27.30 -17.14
C THR A 89 -10.17 -26.31 -17.78
N PRO A 90 -9.72 -26.55 -19.04
CA PRO A 90 -8.83 -25.62 -19.72
C PRO A 90 -9.43 -24.22 -19.80
N ILE A 91 -8.61 -23.20 -19.53
CA ILE A 91 -8.99 -21.77 -19.63
C ILE A 91 -9.58 -21.48 -21.01
N GLN A 92 -10.75 -20.84 -21.03
CA GLN A 92 -11.40 -20.33 -22.22
C GLN A 92 -11.42 -18.79 -22.20
N VAL A 93 -11.56 -18.17 -23.37
CA VAL A 93 -11.63 -16.70 -23.46
C VAL A 93 -12.79 -16.11 -22.65
N ASP A 94 -13.92 -16.83 -22.55
CA ASP A 94 -15.10 -16.43 -21.77
C ASP A 94 -14.81 -16.38 -20.25
N ASP A 95 -13.79 -17.09 -19.76
CA ASP A 95 -13.37 -17.04 -18.36
C ASP A 95 -12.65 -15.71 -18.06
N LEU A 96 -12.07 -15.08 -19.09
CA LEU A 96 -11.19 -13.91 -18.98
C LEU A 96 -11.88 -12.60 -19.39
N GLU A 97 -12.89 -12.63 -20.27
CA GLU A 97 -13.48 -11.44 -20.92
C GLU A 97 -14.09 -10.40 -19.95
N ALA A 98 -14.37 -10.79 -18.71
CA ALA A 98 -14.90 -9.91 -17.68
C ALA A 98 -13.82 -9.08 -16.96
N TYR A 99 -12.55 -9.43 -17.12
CA TYR A 99 -11.43 -8.86 -16.38
C TYR A 99 -10.55 -8.01 -17.29
N ASP A 100 -9.91 -6.99 -16.72
CA ASP A 100 -9.00 -6.10 -17.43
C ASP A 100 -7.57 -6.66 -17.46
N VAL A 101 -7.16 -7.32 -16.36
CA VAL A 101 -5.83 -7.93 -16.21
C VAL A 101 -5.97 -9.38 -15.73
N PHE A 102 -5.26 -10.29 -16.39
CA PHE A 102 -5.08 -11.68 -15.96
C PHE A 102 -3.64 -11.88 -15.51
N ILE A 103 -3.42 -12.27 -14.26
CA ILE A 103 -2.10 -12.52 -13.68
C ILE A 103 -1.90 -14.03 -13.60
N ILE A 104 -0.75 -14.49 -14.09
CA ILE A 104 -0.35 -15.90 -14.06
C ILE A 104 0.89 -16.02 -13.17
N PRO A 105 0.70 -16.34 -11.89
CA PRO A 105 1.78 -16.66 -10.98
C PRO A 105 2.40 -18.03 -11.30
N GLU A 106 3.72 -18.13 -11.21
CA GLU A 106 4.58 -19.32 -11.32
C GLU A 106 3.84 -20.64 -11.62
N ALA A 107 3.44 -20.79 -12.88
CA ALA A 107 2.67 -21.95 -13.32
C ALA A 107 3.54 -23.21 -13.21
N ASN A 108 2.95 -24.30 -12.72
CA ASN A 108 3.60 -25.60 -12.56
C ASN A 108 2.94 -26.70 -13.40
N ILE A 109 1.85 -26.40 -14.11
CA ILE A 109 1.20 -27.29 -15.08
C ILE A 109 1.21 -26.60 -16.46
N PRO A 110 1.68 -27.26 -17.52
CA PRO A 110 1.78 -26.64 -18.84
C PRO A 110 0.42 -26.39 -19.48
N PHE A 111 0.28 -25.20 -20.08
CA PHE A 111 -0.90 -24.83 -20.87
C PHE A 111 -1.15 -25.80 -22.03
N GLN A 112 -2.40 -26.20 -22.20
CA GLN A 112 -2.86 -26.82 -23.43
C GLN A 112 -2.81 -25.81 -24.57
N LYS A 113 -2.78 -26.32 -25.80
CA LYS A 113 -2.79 -25.48 -26.99
C LYS A 113 -4.00 -24.55 -27.04
N GLU A 114 -5.18 -25.07 -26.72
CA GLU A 114 -6.42 -24.31 -26.71
C GLU A 114 -6.38 -23.16 -25.69
N GLU A 115 -5.66 -23.31 -24.58
CA GLU A 115 -5.47 -22.25 -23.58
C GLU A 115 -4.52 -21.17 -24.09
N GLN A 116 -3.41 -21.56 -24.73
CA GLN A 116 -2.54 -20.59 -25.41
C GLN A 116 -3.31 -19.79 -26.46
N GLU A 117 -4.18 -20.44 -27.24
CA GLU A 117 -5.07 -19.78 -28.21
C GLU A 117 -6.06 -18.82 -27.51
N ALA A 118 -6.63 -19.19 -26.36
CA ALA A 118 -7.52 -18.34 -25.57
C ALA A 118 -6.81 -17.11 -24.97
N LEU A 119 -5.59 -17.29 -24.43
CA LEU A 119 -4.77 -16.19 -23.91
C LEU A 119 -4.38 -15.18 -25.00
N ILE A 120 -4.05 -15.68 -26.19
CA ILE A 120 -3.80 -14.85 -27.38
C ILE A 120 -5.08 -14.10 -27.75
N GLU A 121 -6.22 -14.77 -27.89
CA GLU A 121 -7.49 -14.15 -28.27
C GLU A 121 -7.94 -13.09 -27.25
N TYR A 122 -7.84 -13.37 -25.96
CA TYR A 122 -8.12 -12.42 -24.87
C TYR A 122 -7.28 -11.14 -25.02
N THR A 123 -5.97 -11.30 -25.24
CA THR A 123 -5.06 -10.17 -25.39
C THR A 123 -5.33 -9.40 -26.69
N GLU A 124 -5.53 -10.07 -27.81
CA GLU A 124 -5.84 -9.42 -29.09
C GLU A 124 -7.13 -8.58 -29.02
N ASN A 125 -8.08 -8.98 -28.17
CA ASN A 125 -9.33 -8.27 -27.92
C ASN A 125 -9.24 -7.13 -26.90
N GLY A 126 -8.05 -6.81 -26.39
CA GLY A 126 -7.81 -5.66 -25.49
C GLY A 126 -7.51 -6.03 -24.03
N GLY A 127 -7.61 -7.31 -23.67
CA GLY A 127 -7.21 -7.79 -22.36
C GLY A 127 -5.70 -7.71 -22.13
N SER A 128 -5.29 -7.75 -20.87
CA SER A 128 -3.87 -7.68 -20.50
C SER A 128 -3.44 -8.88 -19.65
N ILE A 129 -2.21 -9.37 -19.84
CA ILE A 129 -1.68 -10.51 -19.09
C ILE A 129 -0.38 -10.13 -18.35
N PHE A 130 -0.26 -10.51 -17.08
CA PHE A 130 1.00 -10.43 -16.34
C PHE A 130 1.55 -11.85 -16.11
N PHE A 131 2.68 -12.17 -16.73
CA PHE A 131 3.40 -13.42 -16.51
C PHE A 131 4.47 -13.24 -15.43
N ILE A 132 4.30 -13.96 -14.32
CA ILE A 132 5.30 -14.04 -13.25
C ILE A 132 5.85 -15.46 -13.30
N SER A 133 7.11 -15.58 -13.70
CA SER A 133 7.78 -16.88 -13.80
C SER A 133 8.86 -17.00 -12.73
N ASP A 134 9.46 -18.18 -12.64
CA ASP A 134 10.70 -18.41 -11.91
C ASP A 134 11.75 -19.07 -12.83
N HIS A 135 12.93 -19.28 -12.27
CA HIS A 135 14.13 -19.81 -12.91
C HIS A 135 13.99 -21.24 -13.44
N TYR A 136 14.96 -21.66 -14.25
CA TYR A 136 15.07 -23.07 -14.64
C TYR A 136 15.61 -23.89 -13.46
N ASN A 137 15.16 -25.14 -13.29
CA ASN A 137 15.35 -25.92 -12.05
C ASN A 137 14.45 -25.48 -10.87
N ALA A 138 13.24 -25.00 -11.19
CA ALA A 138 12.17 -24.61 -10.27
C ALA A 138 10.88 -25.48 -10.42
N ASP A 139 10.89 -26.63 -11.08
CA ASP A 139 9.73 -27.55 -11.15
C ASP A 139 9.28 -28.01 -9.76
N ARG A 140 8.15 -27.47 -9.29
CA ARG A 140 7.67 -27.60 -7.90
C ARG A 140 6.85 -28.85 -7.64
N ASN A 141 6.22 -29.40 -8.68
CA ASN A 141 5.41 -30.62 -8.62
C ASN A 141 6.12 -31.86 -9.21
N LYS A 142 7.35 -31.69 -9.72
CA LYS A 142 8.21 -32.75 -10.27
C LYS A 142 7.67 -33.35 -11.58
N ASN A 143 6.91 -32.57 -12.36
CA ASN A 143 6.36 -33.03 -13.64
C ASN A 143 7.31 -32.85 -14.84
N ARG A 144 8.52 -32.31 -14.60
CA ARG A 144 9.59 -31.98 -15.57
C ARG A 144 9.38 -30.67 -16.34
N TRP A 145 8.43 -29.84 -15.93
CA TRP A 145 8.21 -28.53 -16.51
C TRP A 145 8.49 -27.45 -15.48
N ASP A 146 9.45 -26.58 -15.79
CA ASP A 146 9.66 -25.37 -15.02
C ASP A 146 8.70 -24.26 -15.49
N SER A 147 8.38 -23.30 -14.61
CA SER A 147 7.47 -22.19 -14.96
C SER A 147 7.89 -21.46 -16.24
N SER A 148 9.19 -21.18 -16.41
CA SER A 148 9.69 -20.50 -17.62
C SER A 148 9.45 -21.31 -18.91
N GLU A 149 9.43 -22.63 -18.83
CA GLU A 149 9.09 -23.52 -19.96
C GLU A 149 7.59 -23.52 -20.25
N ILE A 150 6.77 -23.51 -19.20
CA ILE A 150 5.31 -23.45 -19.28
C ILE A 150 4.90 -22.14 -19.95
N MET A 151 5.42 -21.01 -19.46
CA MET A 151 5.15 -19.69 -20.05
C MET A 151 5.59 -19.63 -21.51
N ASN A 152 6.78 -20.15 -21.85
CA ASN A 152 7.25 -20.19 -23.24
C ASN A 152 6.45 -21.16 -24.15
N GLY A 153 5.72 -22.11 -23.58
CA GLY A 153 4.94 -23.13 -24.28
C GLY A 153 5.75 -24.33 -24.78
N TYR A 154 6.98 -24.54 -24.27
CA TYR A 154 7.78 -25.71 -24.62
C TYR A 154 8.80 -26.09 -23.56
N ARG A 155 9.06 -27.39 -23.49
CA ARG A 155 10.08 -27.99 -22.63
C ARG A 155 11.45 -28.09 -23.31
N ARG A 156 12.48 -27.54 -22.66
CA ARG A 156 13.89 -27.54 -23.05
C ARG A 156 14.36 -28.98 -23.26
N GLY A 157 15.02 -29.26 -24.38
CA GLY A 157 15.50 -30.61 -24.69
C GLY A 157 14.42 -31.65 -25.02
N ALA A 158 13.14 -31.23 -25.06
CA ALA A 158 11.99 -32.07 -25.35
C ALA A 158 11.02 -31.43 -26.37
N TYR A 159 11.41 -30.36 -27.07
CA TYR A 159 10.56 -29.64 -28.03
C TYR A 159 9.79 -30.56 -29.02
N SER A 160 10.42 -31.59 -29.58
CA SER A 160 9.74 -32.50 -30.54
C SER A 160 8.77 -33.50 -29.90
N ASN A 161 8.84 -33.68 -28.58
CA ASN A 161 7.99 -34.57 -27.80
C ASN A 161 7.90 -34.06 -26.35
N PRO A 162 6.91 -33.20 -26.01
CA PRO A 162 6.78 -32.61 -24.67
C PRO A 162 6.65 -33.66 -23.55
N THR A 163 6.20 -34.87 -23.88
CA THR A 163 6.06 -35.99 -22.94
C THR A 163 7.29 -36.90 -22.83
N LYS A 164 8.44 -36.46 -23.33
CA LYS A 164 9.69 -37.25 -23.29
C LYS A 164 10.03 -37.62 -21.84
N GLY A 165 10.11 -38.92 -21.54
CA GLY A 165 10.48 -39.42 -20.22
C GLY A 165 9.32 -39.60 -19.25
N MET A 166 8.08 -39.39 -19.69
CA MET A 166 6.86 -39.63 -18.91
C MET A 166 6.29 -41.04 -19.11
N ASP A 167 5.61 -41.58 -18.11
CA ASP A 167 4.83 -42.81 -18.19
C ASP A 167 3.47 -42.62 -18.90
N ASP A 168 2.60 -43.62 -18.90
CA ASP A 168 1.34 -43.55 -19.68
C ASP A 168 0.26 -42.71 -18.98
N ASP A 169 0.28 -42.61 -17.65
CA ASP A 169 -0.69 -41.82 -16.89
C ASP A 169 -0.29 -40.35 -16.88
N GLU A 170 1.00 -40.04 -16.72
CA GLU A 170 1.56 -38.70 -16.95
C GLU A 170 1.28 -38.20 -18.37
N LYS A 171 1.39 -39.08 -19.39
CA LYS A 171 1.03 -38.72 -20.77
C LYS A 171 -0.45 -38.39 -20.95
N ALA A 172 -1.33 -39.02 -20.17
CA ALA A 172 -2.76 -38.74 -20.21
C ALA A 172 -3.07 -37.38 -19.57
N ALA A 173 -2.38 -37.04 -18.47
CA ALA A 173 -2.48 -35.72 -17.84
C ALA A 173 -1.99 -34.58 -18.76
N MET A 174 -1.11 -34.89 -19.71
CA MET A 174 -0.55 -33.96 -20.70
C MET A 174 -1.34 -33.92 -22.03
N GLU A 175 -2.57 -34.46 -22.07
CA GLU A 175 -3.41 -34.38 -23.28
C GLU A 175 -3.70 -32.92 -23.65
N GLY A 176 -3.56 -32.56 -24.93
CA GLY A 176 -3.73 -31.18 -25.41
C GLY A 176 -2.47 -30.31 -25.38
N VAL A 177 -1.40 -30.73 -24.68
CA VAL A 177 -0.13 -29.98 -24.64
C VAL A 177 0.69 -30.23 -25.91
N GLU A 178 0.95 -29.15 -26.66
CA GLU A 178 1.82 -29.14 -27.85
C GLU A 178 2.94 -28.10 -27.68
N SER A 179 4.18 -28.46 -28.05
CA SER A 179 5.28 -27.49 -28.01
C SER A 179 5.07 -26.36 -29.02
N SER A 180 5.07 -25.12 -28.55
CA SER A 180 5.03 -23.89 -29.34
C SER A 180 6.23 -22.99 -29.00
N ASP A 181 6.32 -21.79 -29.57
CA ASP A 181 7.23 -20.71 -29.12
C ASP A 181 6.39 -19.43 -29.04
N TRP A 182 5.18 -19.56 -28.49
CA TRP A 182 4.08 -18.62 -28.70
C TRP A 182 4.35 -17.24 -28.11
N LEU A 183 5.03 -17.13 -26.96
CA LEU A 183 5.45 -15.82 -26.45
C LEU A 183 6.39 -15.10 -27.42
N ALA A 184 7.33 -15.81 -28.03
CA ALA A 184 8.23 -15.19 -29.00
C ALA A 184 7.52 -14.83 -30.31
N ASP A 185 6.58 -15.67 -30.75
CA ASP A 185 5.82 -15.49 -31.99
C ASP A 185 4.76 -14.37 -31.90
N HIS A 186 4.17 -14.16 -30.72
CA HIS A 186 3.05 -13.24 -30.52
C HIS A 186 3.39 -12.01 -29.68
N PHE A 187 4.21 -12.16 -28.64
CA PHE A 187 4.60 -11.08 -27.72
C PHE A 187 6.02 -10.57 -27.96
N GLY A 188 6.79 -11.18 -28.86
CA GLY A 188 8.15 -10.70 -29.15
C GLY A 188 9.14 -10.89 -28.00
N ILE A 189 8.87 -11.83 -27.09
CA ILE A 189 9.70 -12.07 -25.91
C ILE A 189 9.77 -13.56 -25.55
N ARG A 190 10.81 -13.96 -24.81
CA ARG A 190 10.97 -15.32 -24.28
C ARG A 190 11.58 -15.27 -22.88
N PHE A 191 11.08 -16.07 -21.95
CA PHE A 191 11.80 -16.33 -20.68
C PHE A 191 13.07 -17.13 -20.98
N ARG A 192 14.21 -16.71 -20.44
CA ARG A 192 15.44 -17.50 -20.52
C ARG A 192 15.46 -18.55 -19.42
N TYR A 193 16.41 -19.47 -19.55
CA TYR A 193 16.63 -20.56 -18.60
C TYR A 193 17.91 -20.35 -17.78
N ASN A 194 18.39 -19.11 -17.73
CA ASN A 194 19.45 -18.70 -16.81
C ASN A 194 18.88 -18.61 -15.39
N ALA A 195 19.79 -18.57 -14.41
CA ALA A 195 19.45 -18.54 -13.00
C ALA A 195 20.50 -17.68 -12.27
N PRO A 196 20.45 -16.34 -12.43
CA PRO A 196 21.22 -15.43 -11.61
C PRO A 196 20.88 -15.67 -10.13
N GLY A 197 21.85 -15.54 -9.23
CA GLY A 197 21.65 -15.76 -7.80
C GLY A 197 20.92 -14.60 -7.13
N THR A 198 21.26 -14.34 -5.86
CA THR A 198 20.79 -13.13 -5.19
C THR A 198 21.54 -11.91 -5.72
N ILE A 199 20.83 -11.03 -6.44
CA ILE A 199 21.37 -9.85 -7.12
C ILE A 199 20.39 -8.70 -6.93
N THR A 200 20.88 -7.47 -6.94
CA THR A 200 20.06 -6.26 -7.03
C THR A 200 20.06 -5.78 -8.48
N ALA A 201 18.89 -5.73 -9.12
CA ALA A 201 18.73 -5.15 -10.45
C ALA A 201 18.58 -3.63 -10.33
N ASP A 202 19.61 -2.89 -10.71
CA ASP A 202 19.71 -1.43 -10.54
C ASP A 202 19.80 -0.65 -11.86
N GLU A 203 19.79 -1.35 -12.99
CA GLU A 203 19.76 -0.75 -14.33
C GLU A 203 18.29 -0.56 -14.77
N ILE A 204 17.68 0.52 -14.26
CA ILE A 204 16.27 0.85 -14.49
C ILE A 204 16.10 1.79 -15.70
N VAL A 205 15.20 1.43 -16.61
CA VAL A 205 14.88 2.28 -17.77
C VAL A 205 14.04 3.48 -17.32
N SER A 206 14.29 4.66 -17.89
CA SER A 206 13.62 5.91 -17.52
C SER A 206 12.08 5.83 -17.65
N PRO A 207 11.30 6.41 -16.71
CA PRO A 207 9.82 6.41 -16.75
C PRO A 207 9.21 6.90 -18.07
N ASP A 208 9.80 7.94 -18.68
CA ASP A 208 9.37 8.47 -19.99
C ASP A 208 9.47 7.44 -21.14
N GLU A 209 10.30 6.42 -21.01
CA GLU A 209 10.48 5.35 -22.00
C GLU A 209 9.70 4.07 -21.64
N THR A 210 9.13 4.01 -20.44
CA THR A 210 8.40 2.85 -19.88
C THR A 210 6.95 3.18 -19.56
N PHE A 211 6.41 4.27 -20.10
CA PHE A 211 5.02 4.69 -19.88
C PHE A 211 4.68 4.96 -18.41
N GLY A 212 5.67 5.40 -17.62
CA GLY A 212 5.54 5.66 -16.18
C GLY A 212 5.67 4.43 -15.29
N ILE A 213 5.88 3.22 -15.85
CA ILE A 213 5.95 1.99 -15.05
C ILE A 213 7.10 2.03 -14.04
N THR A 214 8.24 2.59 -14.43
CA THR A 214 9.43 2.68 -13.57
C THR A 214 9.50 3.96 -12.73
N GLU A 215 8.40 4.74 -12.65
CA GLU A 215 8.31 5.89 -11.76
C GLU A 215 8.48 5.43 -10.30
N GLY A 216 9.44 6.00 -9.59
CA GLY A 216 9.74 5.63 -8.20
C GLY A 216 10.59 4.36 -8.03
N VAL A 217 10.99 3.68 -9.11
CA VAL A 217 11.80 2.45 -9.06
C VAL A 217 13.28 2.77 -9.27
N ASN A 218 14.13 2.39 -8.32
CA ASN A 218 15.59 2.55 -8.36
C ASN A 218 16.30 1.20 -8.36
N GLU A 219 15.79 0.24 -7.60
CA GLU A 219 16.33 -1.11 -7.54
C GLU A 219 15.22 -2.14 -7.34
N VAL A 220 15.45 -3.36 -7.85
CA VAL A 220 14.53 -4.50 -7.75
C VAL A 220 15.30 -5.71 -7.26
N ALA A 221 14.77 -6.45 -6.30
CA ALA A 221 15.44 -7.65 -5.81
C ALA A 221 15.34 -8.79 -6.81
N VAL A 222 16.36 -9.65 -6.82
CA VAL A 222 16.43 -10.88 -7.61
C VAL A 222 16.92 -11.98 -6.69
N HIS A 223 16.17 -13.07 -6.60
CA HIS A 223 16.49 -14.21 -5.75
C HIS A 223 16.34 -15.50 -6.53
N ALA A 224 17.41 -15.87 -7.23
CA ALA A 224 17.47 -17.07 -8.05
C ALA A 224 16.68 -17.03 -9.37
N GLY A 225 16.00 -15.95 -9.75
CA GLY A 225 15.10 -15.88 -10.92
C GLY A 225 15.72 -16.06 -12.32
N SER A 226 15.04 -15.55 -13.35
CA SER A 226 15.43 -15.63 -14.77
C SER A 226 15.39 -14.27 -15.43
N THR A 227 16.17 -14.08 -16.50
CA THR A 227 15.98 -12.92 -17.40
C THR A 227 15.15 -13.31 -18.62
N LEU A 228 14.82 -12.33 -19.44
CA LEU A 228 14.06 -12.48 -20.67
C LEU A 228 14.93 -12.16 -21.89
N ALA A 229 14.52 -12.64 -23.05
CA ALA A 229 15.12 -12.31 -24.33
C ALA A 229 14.09 -11.57 -25.20
N ILE A 230 14.42 -10.34 -25.62
CA ILE A 230 13.64 -9.60 -26.61
C ILE A 230 13.87 -10.23 -27.98
N THR A 231 12.82 -10.80 -28.58
CA THR A 231 12.86 -11.43 -29.91
C THR A 231 12.30 -10.51 -31.00
N ASN A 232 11.42 -9.57 -30.63
CA ASN A 232 10.90 -8.53 -31.52
C ASN A 232 10.74 -7.18 -30.77
N PRO A 233 11.65 -6.22 -30.96
CA PRO A 233 11.61 -4.94 -30.27
C PRO A 233 10.51 -3.98 -30.76
N GLU A 234 9.81 -4.30 -31.86
CA GLU A 234 8.60 -3.56 -32.23
C GLU A 234 7.41 -3.92 -31.33
N GLN A 235 7.46 -5.08 -30.66
CA GLN A 235 6.41 -5.59 -29.78
C GLN A 235 6.82 -5.56 -28.31
N ALA A 236 8.07 -5.89 -27.97
CA ALA A 236 8.53 -6.01 -26.59
C ALA A 236 9.63 -4.99 -26.25
N LYS A 237 9.69 -4.61 -24.97
CA LYS A 237 10.70 -3.71 -24.40
C LYS A 237 11.07 -4.16 -22.99
N GLY A 238 12.36 -4.20 -22.69
CA GLY A 238 12.87 -4.38 -21.34
C GLY A 238 12.77 -3.08 -20.53
N ILE A 239 12.50 -3.22 -19.24
CA ILE A 239 12.29 -2.07 -18.34
C ILE A 239 13.16 -2.11 -17.08
N VAL A 240 13.64 -3.30 -16.70
CA VAL A 240 14.59 -3.51 -15.60
C VAL A 240 15.66 -4.49 -16.07
N TYR A 241 16.93 -4.19 -15.84
CA TYR A 241 18.06 -5.05 -16.21
C TYR A 241 18.96 -5.34 -15.01
N LEU A 242 19.66 -6.47 -15.08
CA LEU A 242 20.68 -6.81 -14.09
C LEU A 242 21.94 -5.93 -14.25
N PRO A 243 22.77 -5.76 -13.21
CA PRO A 243 24.01 -5.02 -13.29
C PRO A 243 24.95 -5.60 -14.36
N GLU A 244 25.83 -4.78 -14.95
CA GLU A 244 26.88 -5.28 -15.84
C GLU A 244 27.99 -6.04 -15.09
N ASN A 245 28.74 -6.88 -15.82
CA ASN A 245 29.93 -7.62 -15.36
C ASN A 245 29.65 -8.76 -14.38
N LEU A 246 28.45 -9.33 -14.43
CA LEU A 246 28.12 -10.58 -13.75
C LEU A 246 28.94 -11.74 -14.33
N ASN A 247 29.25 -12.71 -13.48
CA ASN A 247 30.03 -13.88 -13.84
C ASN A 247 29.56 -15.12 -13.09
N GLU A 248 30.28 -16.23 -13.24
CA GLU A 248 29.91 -17.52 -12.65
C GLU A 248 29.76 -17.49 -11.11
N SER A 249 30.39 -16.54 -10.38
CA SER A 249 30.16 -16.43 -8.94
C SER A 249 28.79 -15.88 -8.56
N ASP A 250 28.12 -15.22 -9.50
CA ASP A 250 26.87 -14.50 -9.28
C ASP A 250 25.66 -15.36 -9.68
N LYS A 251 25.89 -16.60 -10.15
CA LYS A 251 24.82 -17.54 -10.45
C LYS A 251 24.24 -18.15 -9.17
N TRP A 252 22.98 -18.56 -9.24
CA TRP A 252 22.37 -19.39 -8.22
C TRP A 252 23.12 -20.71 -8.09
N GLY A 253 23.53 -21.08 -6.87
CA GLY A 253 24.42 -22.23 -6.65
C GLY A 253 23.93 -23.56 -7.24
N PRO A 254 22.63 -23.88 -7.13
CA PRO A 254 22.00 -25.04 -7.77
C PRO A 254 21.68 -24.92 -9.28
N ALA A 255 22.01 -23.81 -9.95
CA ALA A 255 21.78 -23.68 -11.39
C ALA A 255 22.43 -24.83 -12.17
N VAL A 256 21.64 -25.46 -13.05
CA VAL A 256 22.03 -26.66 -13.82
C VAL A 256 22.83 -26.33 -15.09
N ASP A 257 23.10 -25.06 -15.34
CA ASP A 257 23.98 -24.61 -16.43
C ASP A 257 24.86 -23.40 -16.02
N GLU A 258 25.26 -22.56 -16.98
CA GLU A 258 26.10 -21.39 -16.74
C GLU A 258 25.47 -20.39 -15.76
N GLY A 259 24.14 -20.32 -15.67
CA GLY A 259 23.39 -19.45 -14.77
C GLY A 259 23.44 -17.95 -15.08
N ILE A 260 24.54 -17.46 -15.64
CA ILE A 260 24.71 -16.13 -16.26
C ILE A 260 25.20 -16.35 -17.70
N TYR A 261 24.51 -15.79 -18.70
CA TYR A 261 24.72 -16.14 -20.11
C TYR A 261 25.61 -15.15 -20.86
N PHE A 262 25.44 -13.86 -20.61
CA PHE A 262 26.09 -12.75 -21.31
C PHE A 262 26.77 -11.74 -20.36
N GLY A 263 26.64 -11.92 -19.05
CA GLY A 263 27.38 -11.16 -18.05
C GLY A 263 26.63 -9.93 -17.51
N GLY A 264 25.30 -9.98 -17.54
CA GLY A 264 24.42 -8.91 -17.06
C GLY A 264 24.11 -7.83 -18.12
N GLY A 265 23.45 -6.76 -17.68
CA GLY A 265 23.01 -5.65 -18.54
C GLY A 265 22.07 -6.06 -19.67
N GLU A 266 21.98 -5.22 -20.70
CA GLU A 266 21.09 -5.43 -21.86
C GLU A 266 21.38 -6.73 -22.64
N GLU A 267 22.63 -7.21 -22.67
CA GLU A 267 22.98 -8.45 -23.38
C GLU A 267 22.45 -9.70 -22.67
N GLU A 268 22.46 -9.72 -21.32
CA GLU A 268 21.78 -10.77 -20.54
C GLU A 268 20.27 -10.74 -20.80
N GLY A 269 19.74 -9.57 -21.13
CA GLY A 269 18.34 -9.30 -21.36
C GLY A 269 17.63 -8.83 -20.09
N PRO A 270 16.42 -8.27 -20.23
CA PRO A 270 15.74 -7.66 -19.11
C PRO A 270 15.35 -8.69 -18.05
N TYR A 271 15.36 -8.27 -16.79
CA TYR A 271 14.75 -9.00 -15.69
C TYR A 271 13.22 -8.83 -15.67
N ALA A 272 12.75 -7.63 -16.02
CA ALA A 272 11.34 -7.34 -16.23
C ALA A 272 11.11 -6.60 -17.55
N ALA A 273 10.00 -6.90 -18.23
CA ALA A 273 9.71 -6.42 -19.58
C ALA A 273 8.21 -6.25 -19.82
N ILE A 274 7.88 -5.53 -20.89
CA ILE A 274 6.52 -5.29 -21.37
C ILE A 274 6.38 -5.62 -22.86
N SER A 275 5.16 -5.90 -23.30
CA SER A 275 4.85 -6.24 -24.70
C SER A 275 3.48 -5.73 -25.16
N LYS A 276 3.34 -5.52 -26.47
CA LYS A 276 2.08 -5.27 -27.18
C LYS A 276 1.68 -6.44 -28.07
N LEU A 277 0.39 -6.78 -28.03
CA LEU A 277 -0.26 -7.70 -28.95
C LEU A 277 -1.61 -7.12 -29.37
N GLN A 278 -1.63 -6.47 -30.54
CA GLN A 278 -2.80 -5.74 -31.04
C GLN A 278 -3.32 -4.73 -29.99
N ALA A 279 -4.61 -4.80 -29.64
CA ALA A 279 -5.23 -3.88 -28.69
C ALA A 279 -4.71 -4.08 -27.26
N GLY A 280 -4.47 -5.31 -26.85
CA GLY A 280 -4.00 -5.64 -25.50
C GLY A 280 -2.48 -5.62 -25.34
N LYS A 281 -2.01 -6.10 -24.20
CA LYS A 281 -0.61 -6.02 -23.78
C LYS A 281 -0.25 -7.06 -22.74
N ALA A 282 1.04 -7.20 -22.47
CA ALA A 282 1.52 -8.06 -21.40
C ALA A 282 2.72 -7.47 -20.66
N ALA A 283 2.91 -7.90 -19.41
CA ALA A 283 4.09 -7.66 -18.61
C ALA A 283 4.71 -8.99 -18.17
N PHE A 284 6.00 -8.97 -17.87
CA PHE A 284 6.79 -10.16 -17.57
C PHE A 284 7.81 -9.85 -16.49
N ILE A 285 7.94 -10.75 -15.52
CA ILE A 285 9.03 -10.78 -14.55
C ILE A 285 9.50 -12.24 -14.37
N GLY A 286 10.82 -12.44 -14.36
CA GLY A 286 11.41 -13.77 -14.35
C GLY A 286 11.64 -14.38 -12.97
N ASP A 287 11.10 -13.79 -11.91
CA ASP A 287 11.22 -14.25 -10.53
C ASP A 287 9.90 -13.99 -9.79
N SER A 288 9.45 -14.97 -9.02
CA SER A 288 8.28 -14.86 -8.15
C SER A 288 8.65 -14.31 -6.77
N SER A 289 9.89 -14.46 -6.32
CA SER A 289 10.35 -14.06 -4.98
C SER A 289 10.08 -12.58 -4.66
N PRO A 290 10.30 -11.61 -5.58
CA PRO A 290 9.95 -10.19 -5.35
C PRO A 290 8.46 -9.92 -5.16
N VAL A 291 7.61 -10.89 -5.48
CA VAL A 291 6.15 -10.79 -5.36
C VAL A 291 5.66 -11.48 -4.08
N GLU A 292 6.44 -12.42 -3.54
CA GLU A 292 6.04 -13.23 -2.40
C GLU A 292 6.01 -12.43 -1.08
N ASP A 293 5.16 -12.87 -0.16
CA ASP A 293 5.09 -12.48 1.25
C ASP A 293 5.19 -13.70 2.18
N ALA A 294 5.29 -13.47 3.49
CA ALA A 294 5.41 -14.52 4.50
C ALA A 294 4.09 -15.24 4.88
N THR A 295 3.14 -15.45 3.96
CA THR A 295 1.81 -16.01 4.26
C THR A 295 1.49 -17.36 3.57
N PRO A 296 2.26 -18.44 3.82
CA PRO A 296 1.90 -19.76 3.33
C PRO A 296 0.54 -20.19 3.90
N LYS A 297 -0.32 -20.73 3.04
CA LYS A 297 -1.69 -21.12 3.38
C LYS A 297 -1.89 -22.63 3.37
N TYR A 298 -1.29 -23.33 2.42
CA TYR A 298 -1.47 -24.77 2.23
C TYR A 298 -0.20 -25.55 2.59
N ARG A 299 -0.36 -26.83 2.92
CA ARG A 299 0.78 -27.75 3.07
C ARG A 299 1.38 -28.12 1.71
N ASN A 300 2.63 -28.52 1.72
CA ASN A 300 3.27 -29.11 0.55
C ASN A 300 2.50 -30.37 0.10
N GLU A 301 2.12 -30.45 -1.17
CA GLU A 301 1.29 -31.53 -1.72
C GLU A 301 1.97 -32.92 -1.71
N GLU A 302 3.30 -32.98 -1.73
CA GLU A 302 4.05 -34.24 -1.68
C GLU A 302 4.32 -34.68 -0.24
N THR A 303 4.76 -33.76 0.62
CA THR A 303 5.31 -34.10 1.94
C THR A 303 4.35 -33.83 3.11
N GLY A 304 3.37 -32.94 2.93
CA GLY A 304 2.51 -32.45 4.01
C GLY A 304 3.20 -31.43 4.94
N ASP A 305 4.46 -31.08 4.67
CA ASP A 305 5.18 -30.11 5.49
C ASP A 305 4.63 -28.68 5.32
N SER A 306 4.85 -27.83 6.32
CA SER A 306 4.65 -26.39 6.17
C SER A 306 5.51 -25.84 5.04
N LYS A 307 4.94 -24.92 4.28
CA LYS A 307 5.65 -24.11 3.32
C LYS A 307 6.41 -22.98 4.01
N THR A 308 7.50 -22.54 3.41
CA THR A 308 8.25 -21.36 3.84
C THR A 308 8.39 -20.48 2.62
N THR A 309 7.70 -19.35 2.65
CA THR A 309 7.69 -18.37 1.56
C THR A 309 8.76 -17.32 1.77
N TYR A 310 9.04 -16.56 0.72
CA TYR A 310 9.96 -15.45 0.73
C TYR A 310 9.20 -14.14 0.95
N ASP A 311 9.65 -13.25 1.82
CA ASP A 311 8.97 -11.97 2.10
C ASP A 311 9.56 -10.85 1.23
N GLY A 312 9.44 -11.00 -0.09
CA GLY A 312 10.13 -10.18 -1.08
C GLY A 312 9.35 -8.96 -1.56
N PHE A 313 8.02 -8.93 -1.42
CA PHE A 313 7.20 -7.81 -1.90
C PHE A 313 7.61 -6.44 -1.32
N GLN A 314 8.14 -6.46 -0.09
CA GLN A 314 8.60 -5.27 0.63
C GLN A 314 10.11 -4.99 0.43
N GLU A 315 10.82 -5.80 -0.36
CA GLU A 315 12.22 -5.57 -0.68
C GLU A 315 12.38 -4.52 -1.78
N ALA A 316 13.50 -3.78 -1.71
CA ALA A 316 13.89 -2.79 -2.71
C ALA A 316 12.71 -1.86 -3.09
N ASP A 317 12.44 -1.68 -4.38
CA ASP A 317 11.25 -1.01 -4.91
C ASP A 317 10.29 -2.01 -5.61
N ASP A 318 10.27 -3.28 -5.16
CA ASP A 318 9.58 -4.40 -5.82
C ASP A 318 8.06 -4.15 -5.92
N SER A 319 7.41 -3.83 -4.79
CA SER A 319 5.98 -3.49 -4.77
C SER A 319 5.63 -2.32 -5.69
N VAL A 320 6.50 -1.30 -5.78
CA VAL A 320 6.27 -0.13 -6.65
C VAL A 320 6.23 -0.56 -8.12
N LEU A 321 7.24 -1.33 -8.55
CA LEU A 321 7.29 -1.84 -9.93
C LEU A 321 6.08 -2.71 -10.26
N LEU A 322 5.78 -3.69 -9.40
CA LEU A 322 4.72 -4.68 -9.63
C LEU A 322 3.36 -4.01 -9.75
N LEU A 323 3.06 -3.07 -8.86
CA LEU A 323 1.77 -2.39 -8.86
C LEU A 323 1.66 -1.36 -10.00
N ASN A 324 2.75 -0.66 -10.36
CA ASN A 324 2.77 0.20 -11.55
C ASN A 324 2.59 -0.60 -12.85
N MET A 325 3.10 -1.84 -12.92
CA MET A 325 2.82 -2.73 -14.05
C MET A 325 1.33 -3.06 -14.15
N VAL A 326 0.65 -3.36 -13.03
CA VAL A 326 -0.79 -3.62 -13.02
C VAL A 326 -1.59 -2.39 -13.47
N ASP A 327 -1.23 -1.20 -12.97
CA ASP A 327 -1.85 0.06 -13.38
C ASP A 327 -1.71 0.28 -14.89
N TRP A 328 -0.51 0.09 -15.43
CA TRP A 328 -0.27 0.19 -16.86
C TRP A 328 -1.08 -0.88 -17.62
N LEU A 329 -1.08 -2.13 -17.18
CA LEU A 329 -1.80 -3.22 -17.85
C LEU A 329 -3.32 -2.97 -17.92
N ALA A 330 -3.91 -2.38 -16.89
CA ALA A 330 -5.36 -2.12 -16.83
C ALA A 330 -5.84 -0.98 -17.74
N GLU A 331 -4.93 -0.13 -18.22
CA GLU A 331 -5.27 1.04 -19.01
C GLU A 331 -5.27 0.75 -20.51
N GLU A 332 -6.40 0.99 -21.19
CA GLU A 332 -6.51 0.76 -22.64
C GLU A 332 -5.68 1.78 -23.43
N GLU A 333 -4.98 1.28 -24.46
CA GLU A 333 -4.10 2.09 -25.28
C GLU A 333 -4.48 2.02 -26.76
N SER A 334 -4.31 3.14 -27.48
CA SER A 334 -4.72 3.23 -28.88
C SER A 334 -3.68 2.73 -29.88
N TYR A 335 -2.53 2.26 -29.44
CA TYR A 335 -1.41 1.83 -30.28
C TYR A 335 -1.26 0.31 -30.21
N GLU A 336 -0.80 -0.29 -31.30
CA GLU A 336 -0.70 -1.75 -31.41
C GLU A 336 0.76 -2.26 -31.38
N SER A 337 1.72 -1.34 -31.40
CA SER A 337 3.17 -1.61 -31.40
C SER A 337 3.93 -0.44 -30.80
N PHE A 338 5.05 -0.71 -30.10
CA PHE A 338 5.92 0.32 -29.58
C PHE A 338 6.56 1.19 -30.67
N SER A 339 6.63 0.70 -31.91
CA SER A 339 7.10 1.48 -33.07
C SER A 339 6.21 2.68 -33.43
N GLU A 340 4.97 2.72 -32.91
CA GLU A 340 4.04 3.84 -33.08
C GLU A 340 4.24 4.95 -32.04
N LYS A 341 5.09 4.72 -31.05
CA LYS A 341 5.43 5.66 -29.98
C LYS A 341 6.79 6.30 -30.21
N ASP A 342 6.98 7.49 -29.63
CA ASP A 342 8.24 8.24 -29.69
C ASP A 342 9.16 7.82 -28.53
N ILE A 343 9.42 6.52 -28.40
CA ILE A 343 10.32 5.93 -27.40
C ILE A 343 11.46 5.15 -28.10
N PRO A 344 12.63 5.01 -27.49
CA PRO A 344 13.68 4.13 -28.00
C PRO A 344 13.25 2.66 -27.97
N LEU A 345 13.36 1.99 -29.13
CA LEU A 345 13.18 0.54 -29.23
C LEU A 345 14.47 -0.17 -28.83
N ASP A 346 14.32 -1.31 -28.15
CA ASP A 346 15.43 -2.16 -27.75
C ASP A 346 16.07 -2.86 -28.96
N ASN A 347 17.20 -3.53 -28.71
CA ASN A 347 17.76 -4.48 -29.66
C ASN A 347 17.22 -5.88 -29.41
N VAL A 348 17.20 -6.71 -30.45
CA VAL A 348 17.00 -8.16 -30.27
C VAL A 348 18.13 -8.68 -29.38
N SER A 349 17.77 -9.34 -28.27
CA SER A 349 18.76 -9.88 -27.33
C SER A 349 19.63 -10.94 -28.00
N PRO A 350 20.93 -11.02 -27.65
CA PRO A 350 21.77 -12.11 -28.13
C PRO A 350 21.28 -13.46 -27.57
N LEU A 351 21.33 -14.49 -28.41
CA LEU A 351 20.88 -15.84 -28.06
C LEU A 351 22.03 -16.85 -28.21
N LEU A 352 22.13 -17.76 -27.25
CA LEU A 352 22.94 -18.97 -27.33
C LEU A 352 22.21 -20.01 -28.21
N ASP A 353 22.97 -20.90 -28.87
CA ASP A 353 22.39 -21.96 -29.71
C ASP A 353 21.37 -22.82 -28.92
N LYS A 354 21.61 -23.03 -27.60
CA LYS A 354 20.75 -23.80 -26.71
C LYS A 354 19.40 -23.13 -26.39
N GLU A 355 19.25 -21.84 -26.66
CA GLU A 355 18.02 -21.08 -26.42
C GLU A 355 17.05 -21.15 -27.61
N THR A 356 17.50 -21.67 -28.76
CA THR A 356 16.60 -21.96 -29.87
C THR A 356 15.77 -23.20 -29.52
N PRO A 357 14.41 -23.14 -29.49
CA PRO A 357 13.58 -24.21 -28.92
C PRO A 357 13.87 -25.62 -29.49
N LYS A 358 13.97 -25.72 -30.82
CA LYS A 358 14.26 -26.99 -31.53
C LYS A 358 15.69 -27.51 -31.34
N GLN A 359 16.61 -26.67 -30.89
CA GLN A 359 18.02 -26.98 -30.67
C GLN A 359 18.36 -27.07 -29.18
N SER A 360 17.43 -26.69 -28.31
CA SER A 360 17.57 -26.77 -26.87
C SER A 360 17.88 -28.19 -26.42
N THR A 361 18.62 -28.29 -25.33
CA THR A 361 19.04 -29.56 -24.74
C THR A 361 18.77 -29.55 -23.25
N GLU A 362 18.33 -30.69 -22.75
CA GLU A 362 18.21 -31.05 -21.34
C GLU A 362 19.63 -31.09 -20.74
N PRO A 363 20.01 -30.12 -19.88
CA PRO A 363 21.39 -30.01 -19.37
C PRO A 363 21.69 -31.09 -18.32
N GLU A 364 20.71 -31.38 -17.45
CA GLU A 364 20.72 -32.49 -16.51
C GLU A 364 19.41 -33.28 -16.62
N LYS A 365 19.40 -34.50 -16.07
CA LYS A 365 18.25 -35.41 -16.24
C LYS A 365 17.08 -34.95 -15.37
N GLU A 366 15.92 -34.74 -16.00
CA GLU A 366 14.66 -34.42 -15.33
C GLU A 366 13.86 -35.70 -14.92
N PRO A 367 12.99 -35.64 -13.89
CA PRO A 367 12.74 -34.50 -13.01
C PRO A 367 13.94 -34.21 -12.10
N TRP A 368 14.08 -32.98 -11.62
CA TRP A 368 15.24 -32.51 -10.83
C TRP A 368 15.43 -33.31 -9.54
N SER A 369 14.34 -33.85 -9.00
CA SER A 369 14.35 -34.87 -7.95
C SER A 369 13.29 -35.92 -8.24
N GLU A 370 13.54 -37.16 -7.77
CA GLU A 370 12.56 -38.24 -7.92
C GLU A 370 11.33 -37.95 -7.03
N PRO A 371 10.10 -38.03 -7.57
CA PRO A 371 8.88 -37.97 -6.77
C PRO A 371 8.83 -39.07 -5.70
N ALA A 372 8.22 -38.76 -4.55
CA ALA A 372 7.89 -39.77 -3.56
C ALA A 372 7.01 -40.87 -4.18
N ALA A 373 7.18 -42.12 -3.72
CA ALA A 373 6.55 -43.29 -4.35
C ALA A 373 5.01 -43.30 -4.31
N ASN A 374 4.42 -42.46 -3.46
CA ASN A 374 2.97 -42.30 -3.27
C ASN A 374 2.47 -40.93 -3.71
N TYR A 375 3.27 -40.16 -4.43
CA TYR A 375 2.92 -38.83 -4.90
C TYR A 375 2.83 -38.83 -6.44
N GLU A 376 1.69 -38.42 -6.96
CA GLU A 376 1.39 -38.30 -8.38
C GLU A 376 0.83 -36.90 -8.63
N TRP A 377 1.61 -35.98 -9.21
CA TRP A 377 1.25 -34.57 -9.41
C TRP A 377 -0.09 -34.35 -10.16
N TYR A 378 -0.53 -35.34 -10.93
CA TYR A 378 -1.77 -35.31 -11.71
C TYR A 378 -2.97 -35.95 -10.99
N ASN A 379 -2.79 -36.47 -9.78
CA ASN A 379 -3.80 -37.22 -9.05
C ASN A 379 -3.96 -36.68 -7.61
N PRO A 380 -4.98 -35.83 -7.36
CA PRO A 380 -5.22 -35.24 -6.05
C PRO A 380 -5.48 -36.26 -4.92
N ASP A 381 -5.88 -37.50 -5.23
CA ASP A 381 -6.01 -38.57 -4.23
C ASP A 381 -4.67 -38.94 -3.57
N THR A 382 -3.55 -38.50 -4.16
CA THR A 382 -2.19 -38.73 -3.65
C THR A 382 -1.62 -37.56 -2.84
N PHE A 383 -2.32 -36.42 -2.81
CA PHE A 383 -1.84 -35.21 -2.18
C PHE A 383 -1.93 -35.30 -0.65
N ALA A 384 -0.88 -34.84 0.02
CA ALA A 384 -0.80 -34.86 1.48
C ALA A 384 -1.93 -34.02 2.13
N SER A 385 -2.36 -34.43 3.32
CA SER A 385 -3.44 -33.76 4.06
C SER A 385 -3.10 -32.28 4.30
N GLY A 386 -4.07 -31.39 4.10
CA GLY A 386 -3.88 -29.95 4.24
C GLY A 386 -3.25 -29.24 3.04
N SER A 387 -2.87 -29.95 1.97
CA SER A 387 -2.47 -29.33 0.71
C SER A 387 -3.68 -28.92 -0.13
N TYR A 388 -3.48 -27.98 -1.07
CA TYR A 388 -4.54 -27.54 -1.98
C TYR A 388 -4.97 -28.69 -2.89
N GLY A 389 -6.27 -28.99 -2.93
CA GLY A 389 -6.81 -30.11 -3.71
C GLY A 389 -6.82 -31.45 -2.96
N SER A 390 -6.26 -31.53 -1.75
CA SER A 390 -6.42 -32.71 -0.90
C SER A 390 -7.84 -32.81 -0.33
N TYR A 391 -8.32 -34.03 -0.17
CA TYR A 391 -9.62 -34.31 0.48
C TYR A 391 -9.52 -34.39 2.01
N GLU A 392 -8.32 -34.29 2.56
CA GLU A 392 -8.05 -34.38 4.00
C GLU A 392 -7.59 -33.03 4.55
N GLU A 393 -8.17 -32.61 5.69
CA GLU A 393 -7.75 -31.37 6.37
C GLU A 393 -6.34 -31.51 6.95
N ALA A 394 -5.64 -30.38 7.11
CA ALA A 394 -4.32 -30.35 7.73
C ALA A 394 -4.38 -30.87 9.17
N GLU A 395 -3.42 -31.72 9.54
CA GLU A 395 -3.18 -32.00 10.96
C GLU A 395 -2.69 -30.70 11.65
N LYS A 396 -3.13 -30.50 12.90
CA LYS A 396 -2.76 -29.31 13.68
C LYS A 396 -1.31 -29.47 14.12
N ASP A 397 -0.46 -28.48 13.82
CA ASP A 397 0.94 -28.52 14.26
C ASP A 397 1.03 -28.48 15.80
N PRO A 398 1.91 -29.28 16.42
CA PRO A 398 2.12 -29.23 17.85
C PRO A 398 2.74 -27.89 18.29
N SER A 399 2.25 -27.31 19.38
CA SER A 399 2.88 -26.16 20.05
C SER A 399 3.83 -26.64 21.15
N TYR A 400 4.85 -25.85 21.47
CA TYR A 400 5.90 -26.20 22.44
C TYR A 400 6.15 -25.07 23.43
N GLN A 401 6.29 -25.40 24.71
CA GLN A 401 6.62 -24.45 25.77
C GLN A 401 7.55 -25.10 26.80
N PHE A 402 8.48 -24.31 27.37
CA PHE A 402 9.20 -24.67 28.59
C PHE A 402 8.72 -23.82 29.75
N GLN A 403 8.19 -24.45 30.80
CA GLN A 403 7.90 -23.79 32.07
C GLN A 403 9.07 -24.00 33.03
N HIS A 404 9.55 -22.90 33.62
CA HIS A 404 10.69 -22.91 34.54
C HIS A 404 10.70 -21.66 35.43
N GLN A 405 11.57 -21.67 36.45
CA GLN A 405 11.87 -20.49 37.26
C GLN A 405 12.76 -19.50 36.49
N ASP A 406 12.68 -18.21 36.78
CA ASP A 406 13.55 -17.18 36.21
C ASP A 406 14.13 -16.29 37.32
N PRO A 407 15.47 -16.09 37.41
CA PRO A 407 16.51 -16.71 36.59
C PRO A 407 16.68 -18.21 36.89
N LEU A 408 17.15 -18.94 35.88
CA LEU A 408 17.59 -20.32 36.03
C LEU A 408 18.86 -20.39 36.91
N PRO A 409 18.91 -21.30 37.92
CA PRO A 409 20.05 -21.43 38.80
C PRO A 409 21.33 -21.83 38.07
N ASN A 410 22.43 -21.13 38.36
CA ASN A 410 23.74 -21.42 37.78
C ASN A 410 24.69 -22.24 38.68
N ASN A 411 24.26 -22.59 39.89
CA ASN A 411 25.07 -23.28 40.90
C ASN A 411 24.44 -24.58 41.41
N GLU A 412 23.22 -24.91 40.98
CA GLU A 412 22.53 -26.16 41.34
C GLU A 412 21.69 -26.73 40.18
N SER A 413 21.00 -27.85 40.42
CA SER A 413 20.08 -28.44 39.45
C SER A 413 18.66 -27.95 39.68
N PHE A 414 17.94 -27.70 38.60
CA PHE A 414 16.54 -27.24 38.57
C PHE A 414 15.70 -28.13 37.64
N THR A 415 14.39 -27.88 37.59
CA THR A 415 13.45 -28.63 36.74
C THR A 415 12.92 -27.72 35.63
N LEU A 416 12.93 -28.23 34.40
CA LEU A 416 12.19 -27.67 33.27
C LEU A 416 10.97 -28.56 33.02
N GLU A 417 9.80 -27.99 32.86
CA GLU A 417 8.62 -28.69 32.40
C GLU A 417 8.39 -28.38 30.92
N LEU A 418 8.55 -29.38 30.06
CA LEU A 418 8.23 -29.28 28.63
C LEU A 418 6.75 -29.61 28.43
N ILE A 419 5.99 -28.65 27.92
CA ILE A 419 4.58 -28.80 27.56
C ILE A 419 4.47 -28.82 26.03
N ILE A 420 3.76 -29.82 25.51
CA ILE A 420 3.49 -29.99 24.08
C ILE A 420 1.99 -30.15 23.90
N GLU A 421 1.35 -29.28 23.13
CA GLU A 421 -0.08 -29.36 22.83
C GLU A 421 -0.30 -29.65 21.34
N GLY A 422 -1.49 -30.14 20.98
CA GLY A 422 -1.86 -30.39 19.57
C GLY A 422 -1.49 -31.78 19.05
N LEU A 423 -1.10 -32.71 19.92
CA LEU A 423 -0.87 -34.11 19.56
C LEU A 423 -2.19 -34.90 19.46
N GLU A 424 -2.20 -36.04 18.77
CA GLU A 424 -3.36 -36.93 18.81
C GLU A 424 -3.57 -37.51 20.23
N SER A 425 -4.81 -37.74 20.62
CA SER A 425 -5.13 -38.32 21.93
C SER A 425 -4.43 -39.68 22.12
N GLY A 426 -3.52 -39.76 23.10
CA GLY A 426 -2.74 -40.96 23.40
C GLY A 426 -1.54 -41.21 22.46
N GLU A 427 -1.24 -40.27 21.56
CA GLU A 427 -0.06 -40.34 20.68
C GLU A 427 1.22 -40.41 21.51
N THR A 428 2.20 -41.20 21.05
CA THR A 428 3.54 -41.22 21.63
C THR A 428 4.56 -40.77 20.61
N VAL A 429 5.10 -39.57 20.81
CA VAL A 429 6.15 -39.00 19.96
C VAL A 429 7.51 -39.29 20.57
N THR A 430 8.44 -39.75 19.74
CA THR A 430 9.78 -40.17 20.17
C THR A 430 10.88 -39.33 19.52
N GLY A 431 12.05 -39.31 20.16
CA GLY A 431 13.26 -38.74 19.56
C GLY A 431 13.52 -37.28 19.89
N TYR A 432 12.80 -36.73 20.88
CA TYR A 432 13.05 -35.39 21.41
C TYR A 432 14.36 -35.33 22.19
N ASN A 433 15.06 -34.20 22.13
CA ASN A 433 16.12 -33.88 23.07
C ASN A 433 16.20 -32.37 23.32
N ALA A 434 16.59 -32.00 24.54
CA ALA A 434 16.65 -30.61 24.98
C ALA A 434 18.08 -30.22 25.37
N GLY A 435 18.46 -28.95 25.18
CA GLY A 435 19.76 -28.44 25.58
C GLY A 435 19.75 -26.92 25.73
N MET A 436 20.82 -26.37 26.32
CA MET A 436 21.00 -24.91 26.40
C MET A 436 22.39 -24.49 25.94
N TYR A 437 22.46 -23.33 25.28
CA TYR A 437 23.68 -22.80 24.71
C TYR A 437 23.77 -21.27 24.78
N LEU A 438 24.99 -20.76 24.88
CA LEU A 438 25.28 -19.33 24.81
C LEU A 438 25.39 -18.87 23.35
N ASP A 439 25.32 -17.56 23.13
CA ASP A 439 25.66 -16.96 21.84
C ASP A 439 27.05 -17.42 21.36
N GLY A 440 27.13 -17.83 20.09
CA GLY A 440 28.28 -18.54 19.53
C GLY A 440 28.23 -20.08 19.66
N GLY A 441 27.17 -20.64 20.27
CA GLY A 441 26.82 -22.07 20.21
C GLY A 441 27.46 -22.95 21.29
N GLU A 442 28.18 -22.38 22.27
CA GLU A 442 28.75 -23.14 23.39
C GLU A 442 27.64 -23.81 24.20
N GLN A 443 27.65 -25.14 24.28
CA GLN A 443 26.69 -25.90 25.08
C GLN A 443 27.03 -25.80 26.56
N ILE A 444 26.02 -25.48 27.39
CA ILE A 444 26.20 -25.23 28.83
C ILE A 444 25.31 -26.09 29.72
N ALA A 445 24.32 -26.79 29.17
CA ALA A 445 23.42 -27.65 29.94
C ALA A 445 23.93 -29.08 30.07
N GLN A 446 23.61 -29.73 31.18
CA GLN A 446 23.49 -31.17 31.29
C GLN A 446 22.05 -31.47 31.70
N VAL A 447 21.40 -32.40 31.01
CA VAL A 447 20.07 -32.90 31.38
C VAL A 447 20.26 -34.28 31.99
N GLN A 448 19.62 -34.53 33.13
CA GLN A 448 19.74 -35.79 33.85
C GLN A 448 19.11 -36.92 33.05
N ASN A 449 19.78 -38.07 32.98
CA ASN A 449 19.26 -39.27 32.34
C ASN A 449 18.12 -39.88 33.18
N GLU A 450 17.25 -40.69 32.57
CA GLU A 450 16.13 -41.33 33.26
C GLU A 450 16.55 -42.25 34.43
N ASP A 451 17.79 -42.77 34.40
CA ASP A 451 18.36 -43.56 35.51
C ASP A 451 18.89 -42.71 36.68
N GLY A 452 18.77 -41.38 36.57
CA GLY A 452 19.26 -40.40 37.55
C GLY A 452 20.74 -40.04 37.40
N SER A 453 21.46 -40.60 36.42
CA SER A 453 22.85 -40.24 36.16
C SER A 453 22.97 -38.91 35.39
N TRP A 454 24.08 -38.21 35.60
CA TRP A 454 24.40 -37.00 34.83
C TRP A 454 25.37 -37.33 33.69
N PRO A 455 25.18 -36.78 32.48
CA PRO A 455 26.14 -36.87 31.40
C PRO A 455 27.54 -36.36 31.80
N SER A 456 28.58 -36.80 31.09
CA SER A 456 29.97 -36.35 31.36
C SER A 456 30.35 -35.04 30.65
N SER A 457 29.54 -34.59 29.69
CA SER A 457 29.74 -33.38 28.89
C SER A 457 28.49 -32.50 28.92
N TYR A 458 28.66 -31.23 28.57
CA TYR A 458 27.54 -30.32 28.29
C TYR A 458 27.05 -30.56 26.86
N GLY A 459 25.74 -30.46 26.65
CA GLY A 459 25.10 -30.74 25.36
C GLY A 459 23.62 -31.05 25.48
N TYR A 460 23.04 -31.53 24.38
CA TYR A 460 21.66 -32.02 24.35
C TYR A 460 21.50 -33.28 25.20
N SER A 461 20.31 -33.45 25.77
CA SER A 461 19.89 -34.64 26.49
C SER A 461 19.98 -35.91 25.63
N GLU A 462 19.94 -37.08 26.28
CA GLU A 462 19.53 -38.30 25.59
C GLU A 462 18.14 -38.13 24.98
N LYS A 463 17.87 -38.89 23.91
CA LYS A 463 16.57 -38.85 23.24
C LYS A 463 15.50 -39.40 24.19
N PHE A 464 14.40 -38.68 24.34
CA PHE A 464 13.25 -39.10 25.13
C PHE A 464 11.97 -39.14 24.28
N SER A 465 10.90 -39.65 24.88
CA SER A 465 9.56 -39.67 24.33
C SER A 465 8.57 -39.02 25.27
N VAL A 466 7.47 -38.52 24.71
CA VAL A 466 6.31 -38.00 25.44
C VAL A 466 5.06 -38.73 24.96
N THR A 467 4.03 -38.78 25.80
CA THR A 467 2.74 -39.36 25.44
C THR A 467 1.66 -38.35 25.78
N ALA A 468 0.81 -38.02 24.81
CA ALA A 468 -0.30 -37.10 24.97
C ALA A 468 -1.42 -37.71 25.80
N ASP A 469 -2.16 -36.88 26.53
CA ASP A 469 -3.38 -37.24 27.23
C ASP A 469 -4.61 -37.26 26.29
N GLU A 470 -5.82 -37.30 26.87
CA GLU A 470 -7.07 -37.30 26.09
C GLU A 470 -7.37 -35.95 25.42
N GLU A 471 -6.71 -34.88 25.82
CA GLU A 471 -6.84 -33.52 25.27
C GLU A 471 -5.74 -33.21 24.23
N GLY A 472 -4.83 -34.15 23.99
CA GLY A 472 -3.71 -33.96 23.07
C GLY A 472 -2.53 -33.20 23.68
N ILE A 473 -2.44 -33.17 25.01
CA ILE A 473 -1.39 -32.46 25.76
C ILE A 473 -0.40 -33.47 26.34
N ALA A 474 0.89 -33.25 26.14
CA ALA A 474 1.97 -34.05 26.73
C ALA A 474 2.89 -33.18 27.58
N VAL A 475 3.15 -33.62 28.81
CA VAL A 475 4.03 -32.92 29.76
C VAL A 475 5.23 -33.80 30.11
N LYS A 476 6.45 -33.25 30.05
CA LYS A 476 7.70 -33.93 30.41
C LYS A 476 8.57 -33.08 31.31
N GLU A 477 8.79 -33.54 32.54
CA GLU A 477 9.78 -32.96 33.44
C GLU A 477 11.21 -33.37 33.04
N LEU A 478 12.10 -32.39 33.00
CA LEU A 478 13.53 -32.55 32.74
C LEU A 478 14.32 -31.92 33.88
N THR A 479 15.13 -32.71 34.58
CA THR A 479 16.05 -32.18 35.58
C THR A 479 17.33 -31.74 34.90
N VAL A 480 17.69 -30.46 35.05
CA VAL A 480 18.78 -29.81 34.33
C VAL A 480 19.75 -29.16 35.31
N ARG A 481 21.03 -29.09 34.94
CA ARG A 481 22.01 -28.22 35.59
C ARG A 481 22.90 -27.59 34.53
N VAL A 482 23.46 -26.44 34.84
CA VAL A 482 24.36 -25.74 33.90
C VAL A 482 25.81 -25.78 34.35
N LYS A 483 26.69 -25.34 33.45
CA LYS A 483 28.09 -25.04 33.75
C LYS A 483 28.16 -23.98 34.84
N GLU A 484 28.73 -24.37 35.98
CA GLU A 484 28.85 -23.52 37.17
C GLU A 484 29.47 -22.16 36.86
N GLY A 485 28.83 -21.08 37.36
CA GLY A 485 29.27 -19.70 37.16
C GLY A 485 28.98 -19.11 35.78
N THR A 486 28.10 -19.75 34.99
CA THR A 486 27.55 -19.14 33.77
C THR A 486 26.49 -18.11 34.17
N GLU A 487 26.59 -16.87 33.69
CA GLU A 487 25.68 -15.77 34.02
C GLU A 487 25.18 -15.09 32.74
N GLY A 488 23.97 -14.54 32.78
CA GLY A 488 23.38 -13.80 31.67
C GLY A 488 22.54 -14.67 30.73
N PRO A 489 22.19 -14.15 29.53
CA PRO A 489 21.26 -14.80 28.63
C PRO A 489 21.85 -16.08 28.02
N ALA A 490 20.99 -17.09 27.88
CA ALA A 490 21.26 -18.33 27.17
C ALA A 490 20.02 -18.74 26.36
N ASN A 491 20.21 -19.57 25.36
CA ASN A 491 19.14 -20.13 24.54
C ASN A 491 18.79 -21.54 25.04
N LEU A 492 17.53 -21.78 25.39
CA LEU A 492 16.97 -23.10 25.69
C LEU A 492 16.27 -23.65 24.45
N ARG A 493 16.67 -24.85 24.01
CA ARG A 493 16.23 -25.42 22.74
C ARG A 493 15.70 -26.84 22.88
N LEU A 494 14.54 -27.09 22.25
CA LEU A 494 13.98 -28.40 21.95
C LEU A 494 14.30 -28.81 20.50
N ARG A 495 14.68 -30.07 20.31
CA ARG A 495 14.89 -30.67 19.00
C ARG A 495 14.20 -32.03 18.89
N GLN A 496 13.95 -32.47 17.66
CA GLN A 496 13.55 -33.84 17.35
C GLN A 496 14.34 -34.34 16.15
N GLY A 497 14.92 -35.54 16.26
CA GLY A 497 15.70 -36.12 15.16
C GLY A 497 16.99 -35.36 14.79
N GLY A 498 17.27 -34.21 15.45
CA GLY A 498 18.37 -33.30 15.12
C GLY A 498 17.89 -31.92 14.67
N SER A 499 16.65 -31.81 14.19
CA SER A 499 16.00 -30.57 13.74
C SER A 499 15.55 -29.72 14.93
N ASN A 500 15.64 -28.39 14.79
CA ASN A 500 15.11 -27.45 15.77
C ASN A 500 13.58 -27.46 15.74
N LEU A 501 12.94 -27.52 16.90
CA LEU A 501 11.48 -27.38 17.01
C LEU A 501 11.08 -26.11 17.72
N TYR A 502 11.76 -25.78 18.82
CA TYR A 502 11.45 -24.62 19.63
C TYR A 502 12.72 -24.10 20.31
N THR A 503 12.91 -22.78 20.32
CA THR A 503 14.00 -22.11 21.05
C THR A 503 13.44 -20.89 21.75
N THR A 504 13.79 -20.73 23.03
CA THR A 504 13.47 -19.54 23.84
C THR A 504 14.71 -19.04 24.57
N THR A 505 14.72 -17.77 24.94
CA THR A 505 15.82 -17.16 25.71
C THR A 505 15.53 -17.27 27.21
N VAL A 506 16.55 -17.60 28.00
CA VAL A 506 16.48 -17.75 29.46
C VAL A 506 17.66 -17.03 30.12
N THR A 507 17.50 -16.54 31.35
CA THR A 507 18.58 -15.87 32.08
C THR A 507 19.17 -16.80 33.15
N LEU A 508 20.51 -16.87 33.25
CA LEU A 508 21.22 -17.65 34.27
C LEU A 508 21.82 -16.74 35.35
N ALA A 509 21.61 -17.08 36.63
CA ALA A 509 22.18 -16.36 37.76
C ALA A 509 22.43 -17.25 38.98
N GLU A 510 23.26 -16.79 39.94
CA GLU A 510 23.48 -17.46 41.23
C GLU A 510 22.28 -17.19 42.14
N GLU A 511 21.59 -18.22 42.61
CA GLU A 511 20.44 -18.04 43.52
C GLU A 511 20.86 -17.24 44.77
N THR A 512 20.19 -16.11 45.01
CA THR A 512 20.17 -15.49 46.34
C THR A 512 18.94 -15.99 47.07
N SER A 513 19.16 -16.70 48.18
CA SER A 513 18.09 -17.19 49.05
C SER A 513 17.44 -16.01 49.79
N ASP A 514 16.53 -15.31 49.13
CA ASP A 514 15.44 -14.52 49.71
C ASP A 514 14.75 -13.78 48.56
N ASN A 515 13.81 -14.44 47.89
CA ASN A 515 12.59 -13.74 47.52
C ASN A 515 11.42 -14.72 47.66
N PRO A 516 10.45 -14.49 48.58
CA PRO A 516 9.16 -15.13 48.40
C PRO A 516 8.64 -14.72 47.02
N GLU A 517 7.93 -15.59 46.31
CA GLU A 517 7.04 -15.17 45.21
C GLU A 517 6.15 -14.05 45.76
N GLU A 518 6.55 -12.79 45.57
CA GLU A 518 5.67 -11.66 45.75
C GLU A 518 4.74 -11.73 44.54
N GLU A 519 3.46 -12.03 44.79
CA GLU A 519 2.47 -11.95 43.73
C GLU A 519 2.58 -10.57 43.06
N PRO A 520 2.54 -10.52 41.71
CA PRO A 520 2.78 -9.30 40.97
C PRO A 520 1.84 -8.21 41.47
N GLN A 521 2.41 -7.12 41.96
CA GLN A 521 1.63 -6.07 42.60
C GLN A 521 0.89 -5.29 41.53
N PHE A 522 -0.45 -5.32 41.58
CA PHE A 522 -1.29 -4.43 40.78
C PHE A 522 -1.03 -2.97 41.14
N MET A 523 -0.72 -2.14 40.14
CA MET A 523 -0.44 -0.70 40.30
C MET A 523 -0.81 0.09 39.05
N THR A 524 -0.84 1.42 39.15
CA THR A 524 -1.09 2.27 37.97
C THR A 524 0.15 2.34 37.08
N ILE A 525 -0.01 2.69 35.80
CA ILE A 525 1.13 2.79 34.88
C ILE A 525 2.17 3.82 35.37
N ALA A 526 1.74 4.95 35.93
CA ALA A 526 2.65 5.92 36.53
C ALA A 526 3.47 5.37 37.72
N GLU A 527 2.92 4.43 38.48
CA GLU A 527 3.62 3.75 39.58
C GLU A 527 4.56 2.67 39.06
N ALA A 528 4.15 1.92 38.03
CA ALA A 528 4.98 0.92 37.35
C ALA A 528 6.26 1.55 36.78
N ARG A 529 6.13 2.72 36.14
CA ARG A 529 7.26 3.48 35.59
C ARG A 529 8.28 3.96 36.65
N GLN A 530 7.93 3.93 37.94
CA GLN A 530 8.82 4.32 39.04
C GLN A 530 9.48 3.13 39.73
N GLN A 531 9.14 1.89 39.34
CA GLN A 531 9.76 0.70 39.92
C GLN A 531 11.19 0.55 39.45
N THR A 532 11.96 -0.24 40.22
CA THR A 532 13.32 -0.61 39.80
C THR A 532 13.21 -1.49 38.56
N GLU A 533 14.10 -1.32 37.59
CA GLU A 533 14.18 -2.20 36.42
C GLU A 533 14.29 -3.68 36.85
N GLY A 534 13.59 -4.56 36.13
CA GLY A 534 13.41 -5.98 36.44
C GLY A 534 12.33 -6.29 37.47
N THR A 535 11.52 -5.31 37.89
CA THR A 535 10.41 -5.56 38.83
C THR A 535 9.20 -6.06 38.04
N THR A 536 8.70 -7.26 38.36
CA THR A 536 7.41 -7.75 37.84
C THR A 536 6.27 -6.92 38.42
N VAL A 537 5.46 -6.34 37.54
CA VAL A 537 4.30 -5.52 37.90
C VAL A 537 3.07 -6.01 37.15
N GLN A 538 1.90 -5.72 37.70
CA GLN A 538 0.63 -5.89 36.99
C GLN A 538 -0.01 -4.52 36.76
N VAL A 539 -0.33 -4.20 35.50
CA VAL A 539 -0.95 -2.93 35.09
C VAL A 539 -2.20 -3.19 34.29
N GLU A 540 -3.10 -2.21 34.22
CA GLU A 540 -4.31 -2.26 33.41
C GLU A 540 -4.44 -0.98 32.59
N GLY A 541 -4.84 -1.09 31.32
CA GLY A 541 -5.04 0.08 30.45
C GLY A 541 -5.58 -0.29 29.07
N VAL A 542 -5.66 0.71 28.19
CA VAL A 542 -6.16 0.57 26.81
C VAL A 542 -5.01 0.53 25.82
N ILE A 543 -5.02 -0.41 24.87
CA ILE A 543 -4.06 -0.46 23.77
C ILE A 543 -4.27 0.76 22.86
N THR A 544 -3.26 1.63 22.74
CA THR A 544 -3.36 2.92 22.02
C THR A 544 -2.70 2.95 20.65
N SER A 545 -1.87 1.97 20.32
CA SER A 545 -1.26 1.79 19.00
C SER A 545 -1.67 0.44 18.41
N THR A 546 -1.68 0.32 17.09
CA THR A 546 -1.84 -0.98 16.42
C THR A 546 -0.66 -1.88 16.82
N PRO A 547 -0.89 -3.12 17.32
CA PRO A 547 0.18 -4.05 17.61
C PRO A 547 1.12 -4.27 16.42
N GLY A 548 2.42 -4.29 16.68
CA GLY A 548 3.46 -4.50 15.67
C GLY A 548 3.83 -3.26 14.83
N ILE A 549 3.06 -2.17 14.89
CA ILE A 549 3.31 -0.95 14.10
C ILE A 549 4.68 -0.31 14.38
N PHE A 550 5.29 -0.61 15.53
CA PHE A 550 6.64 -0.16 15.90
C PHE A 550 7.64 -1.30 16.12
N GLY A 551 7.27 -2.54 15.78
CA GLY A 551 8.15 -3.72 15.78
C GLY A 551 7.65 -4.87 16.66
N ALA A 552 8.07 -6.09 16.32
CA ALA A 552 7.56 -7.33 16.91
C ALA A 552 6.01 -7.35 16.84
N GLN A 553 5.35 -7.71 17.93
CA GLN A 553 3.92 -7.47 18.13
C GLN A 553 3.69 -6.43 19.24
N GLY A 554 4.69 -5.58 19.52
CA GLY A 554 4.64 -4.62 20.62
C GLY A 554 3.59 -3.53 20.40
N PHE A 555 3.12 -2.93 21.49
CA PHE A 555 2.12 -1.85 21.47
C PHE A 555 2.19 -0.96 22.71
N TYR A 556 1.64 0.25 22.61
CA TYR A 556 1.46 1.15 23.75
C TYR A 556 0.16 0.86 24.48
N VAL A 557 0.20 0.94 25.81
CA VAL A 557 -0.96 0.87 26.69
C VAL A 557 -1.02 2.12 27.55
N GLN A 558 -2.21 2.67 27.75
CA GLN A 558 -2.42 3.87 28.54
C GLN A 558 -3.60 3.74 29.52
N ASP A 559 -3.40 4.24 30.74
CA ASP A 559 -4.43 4.43 31.77
C ASP A 559 -4.63 5.92 32.07
N ASP A 560 -5.45 6.25 33.09
CA ASP A 560 -5.69 7.64 33.51
C ASP A 560 -4.45 8.34 34.12
N THR A 561 -3.37 7.61 34.38
CA THR A 561 -2.17 8.06 35.09
C THR A 561 -0.93 8.17 34.20
N GLY A 562 -0.84 7.43 33.10
CA GLY A 562 0.26 7.48 32.14
C GLY A 562 0.21 6.37 31.09
N GLY A 563 1.23 6.33 30.24
CA GLY A 563 1.38 5.29 29.22
C GLY A 563 2.70 4.53 29.31
N ILE A 564 2.71 3.32 28.77
CA ILE A 564 3.88 2.44 28.76
C ILE A 564 3.89 1.61 27.48
N TYR A 565 5.09 1.33 26.97
CA TYR A 565 5.26 0.42 25.84
C TYR A 565 5.33 -1.01 26.34
N ILE A 566 4.69 -1.93 25.62
CA ILE A 566 4.68 -3.36 25.91
C ILE A 566 5.47 -4.05 24.81
N TYR A 567 6.65 -4.56 25.13
CA TYR A 567 7.49 -5.29 24.20
C TYR A 567 7.16 -6.78 24.25
N GLN A 568 6.52 -7.28 23.19
CA GLN A 568 5.94 -8.63 23.15
C GLN A 568 5.79 -9.13 21.70
N HIS A 569 5.56 -10.45 21.50
CA HIS A 569 5.56 -11.10 20.18
C HIS A 569 4.29 -11.91 19.85
N ASP A 570 3.36 -12.03 20.80
CA ASP A 570 2.10 -12.75 20.61
C ASP A 570 1.13 -11.93 19.76
N SER A 571 0.45 -12.61 18.85
CA SER A 571 -0.57 -12.04 17.98
C SER A 571 -1.95 -12.07 18.64
N GLY A 572 -2.93 -11.45 17.98
CA GLY A 572 -4.32 -11.48 18.41
C GLY A 572 -4.69 -10.40 19.42
N PHE A 573 -4.00 -9.27 19.46
CA PHE A 573 -4.42 -8.06 20.18
C PHE A 573 -4.81 -6.97 19.21
N GLU A 574 -5.68 -6.05 19.64
CA GLU A 574 -6.16 -4.96 18.78
C GLU A 574 -6.16 -3.61 19.52
N LYS A 575 -5.93 -2.53 18.76
CA LYS A 575 -6.04 -1.16 19.25
C LYS A 575 -7.46 -0.91 19.80
N GLY A 576 -7.55 -0.34 20.99
CA GLY A 576 -8.82 -0.11 21.69
C GLY A 576 -9.25 -1.24 22.64
N GLU A 577 -8.53 -2.37 22.67
CA GLU A 577 -8.74 -3.37 23.71
C GLU A 577 -8.26 -2.87 25.07
N HIS A 578 -9.05 -3.15 26.11
CA HIS A 578 -8.70 -2.95 27.51
C HIS A 578 -8.05 -4.23 28.03
N VAL A 579 -6.85 -4.13 28.57
CA VAL A 579 -6.03 -5.29 28.93
C VAL A 579 -5.45 -5.17 30.34
N THR A 580 -5.33 -6.29 31.03
CA THR A 580 -4.50 -6.44 32.22
C THR A 580 -3.23 -7.18 31.84
N ILE A 581 -2.08 -6.60 32.14
CA ILE A 581 -0.76 -7.10 31.72
C ILE A 581 0.08 -7.35 32.94
N THR A 582 0.70 -8.52 32.99
CA THR A 582 1.73 -8.87 33.97
C THR A 582 3.06 -9.02 33.25
N GLY A 583 4.08 -8.26 33.65
CA GLY A 583 5.41 -8.29 33.04
C GLY A 583 6.44 -7.50 33.82
N SER A 584 7.69 -7.57 33.40
CA SER A 584 8.84 -6.95 34.08
C SER A 584 9.12 -5.55 33.54
N THR A 585 9.37 -4.59 34.43
CA THR A 585 9.81 -3.25 34.01
C THR A 585 11.19 -3.30 33.36
N ALA A 586 11.35 -2.65 32.22
CA ALA A 586 12.62 -2.53 31.50
C ALA A 586 12.85 -1.10 31.00
N SER A 587 14.09 -0.81 30.62
CA SER A 587 14.43 0.42 29.92
C SER A 587 15.24 0.13 28.66
N PHE A 588 14.63 0.24 27.49
CA PHE A 588 15.30 0.11 26.20
C PHE A 588 15.45 1.46 25.52
N GLN A 589 16.67 1.86 25.16
CA GLN A 589 16.94 3.18 24.54
C GLN A 589 16.37 4.36 25.37
N ASN A 590 16.46 4.28 26.70
CA ASN A 590 15.85 5.19 27.68
C ASN A 590 14.30 5.20 27.68
N GLN A 591 13.65 4.35 26.89
CA GLN A 591 12.22 4.15 26.95
C GLN A 591 11.84 3.16 28.05
N ILE A 592 11.00 3.60 28.98
CA ILE A 592 10.42 2.71 29.99
C ILE A 592 9.34 1.86 29.34
N GLU A 593 9.47 0.55 29.49
CA GLU A 593 8.60 -0.46 28.87
C GLU A 593 8.36 -1.64 29.84
N LEU A 594 7.40 -2.50 29.47
CA LEU A 594 7.28 -3.83 30.05
C LEU A 594 7.79 -4.87 29.04
N THR A 595 8.59 -5.80 29.54
CA THR A 595 9.13 -6.97 28.82
C THR A 595 8.80 -8.24 29.63
N ASP A 596 9.25 -9.40 29.15
CA ASP A 596 9.09 -10.69 29.83
C ASP A 596 7.63 -10.91 30.25
N ILE A 597 6.73 -10.70 29.29
CA ILE A 597 5.29 -10.68 29.55
C ILE A 597 4.83 -12.08 29.97
N GLU A 598 4.30 -12.18 31.18
CA GLU A 598 3.78 -13.42 31.76
C GLU A 598 2.33 -13.66 31.32
N SER A 599 1.53 -12.59 31.18
CA SER A 599 0.13 -12.67 30.76
C SER A 599 -0.38 -11.34 30.22
N ILE A 600 -1.29 -11.43 29.25
CA ILE A 600 -2.12 -10.33 28.76
C ILE A 600 -3.58 -10.81 28.75
N GLU A 601 -4.37 -10.35 29.70
CA GLU A 601 -5.79 -10.69 29.80
C GLU A 601 -6.65 -9.62 29.12
N LYS A 602 -7.52 -10.03 28.20
CA LYS A 602 -8.45 -9.14 27.51
C LYS A 602 -9.71 -8.89 28.34
N ASN A 603 -9.95 -7.63 28.68
CA ASN A 603 -11.09 -7.16 29.47
C ASN A 603 -12.21 -6.53 28.60
N GLY A 604 -12.19 -6.77 27.28
CA GLY A 604 -13.11 -6.20 26.29
C GLY A 604 -12.54 -4.97 25.59
N SER A 605 -13.35 -4.29 24.78
CA SER A 605 -12.93 -3.10 24.02
C SER A 605 -13.56 -1.81 24.59
N THR A 606 -12.84 -0.69 24.48
CA THR A 606 -13.27 0.63 24.93
C THR A 606 -12.81 1.72 23.95
N GLU A 607 -13.37 2.93 24.09
CA GLU A 607 -12.86 4.09 23.36
C GLU A 607 -11.42 4.42 23.78
N LEU A 608 -10.63 4.90 22.83
CA LEU A 608 -9.25 5.31 23.09
C LEU A 608 -9.19 6.51 24.05
N PRO A 609 -8.22 6.54 24.99
CA PRO A 609 -7.94 7.74 25.78
C PRO A 609 -7.76 8.96 24.86
N PRO A 610 -8.43 10.10 25.12
CA PRO A 610 -8.32 11.27 24.26
C PRO A 610 -6.89 11.82 24.28
N TYR A 611 -6.46 12.43 23.18
CA TYR A 611 -5.20 13.17 23.16
C TYR A 611 -5.25 14.30 24.19
N HIS A 612 -4.22 14.41 25.02
CA HIS A 612 -4.08 15.53 25.94
C HIS A 612 -3.14 16.60 25.37
N VAL A 613 -3.53 17.87 25.47
CA VAL A 613 -2.77 18.98 24.88
C VAL A 613 -1.51 19.27 25.69
N VAL A 614 -0.35 19.23 25.03
CA VAL A 614 0.96 19.51 25.62
C VAL A 614 1.70 20.63 24.88
N ASN A 615 2.75 21.15 25.51
CA ASN A 615 3.66 22.09 24.86
C ASN A 615 4.86 21.38 24.22
N ASP A 616 5.28 20.25 24.77
CA ASP A 616 6.45 19.47 24.39
C ASP A 616 6.36 18.04 24.93
N VAL A 617 7.05 17.10 24.28
CA VAL A 617 7.24 15.72 24.75
C VAL A 617 8.39 15.68 25.76
N ASN A 618 8.20 14.97 26.88
CA ASN A 618 9.16 14.86 27.98
C ASN A 618 8.88 13.62 28.87
N ASP A 619 9.67 13.41 29.92
CA ASP A 619 9.50 12.26 30.85
C ASP A 619 8.10 12.12 31.46
N GLN A 620 7.37 13.23 31.64
CA GLN A 620 6.08 13.21 32.32
C GLN A 620 4.93 12.72 31.45
N ASN A 621 5.09 12.71 30.12
CA ASN A 621 4.03 12.30 29.18
C ASN A 621 4.43 11.14 28.28
N GLN A 622 5.60 10.54 28.50
CA GLN A 622 6.05 9.38 27.73
C GLN A 622 5.06 8.22 27.82
N GLY A 623 4.80 7.62 26.66
CA GLY A 623 3.86 6.52 26.45
C GLY A 623 2.42 6.98 26.25
N GLU A 624 2.10 8.25 26.46
CA GLU A 624 0.73 8.76 26.37
C GLU A 624 0.41 9.33 24.99
N ARG A 625 -0.87 9.30 24.64
CA ARG A 625 -1.45 10.03 23.51
C ARG A 625 -1.47 11.53 23.81
N VAL A 626 -0.70 12.32 23.05
CA VAL A 626 -0.57 13.78 23.21
C VAL A 626 -0.91 14.55 21.93
N GLU A 627 -1.28 15.82 22.08
CA GLU A 627 -1.49 16.76 20.97
C GLU A 627 -0.65 18.04 21.18
N ILE A 628 0.06 18.48 20.15
CA ILE A 628 0.78 19.75 20.09
C ILE A 628 0.03 20.67 19.13
N ALA A 629 -0.78 21.58 19.67
CA ALA A 629 -1.49 22.59 18.89
C ALA A 629 -0.57 23.72 18.41
N SER A 630 -0.79 24.21 17.19
CA SER A 630 -0.14 25.38 16.59
C SER A 630 1.40 25.36 16.61
N GLY A 631 1.99 24.26 16.15
CA GLY A 631 3.44 24.12 15.96
C GLY A 631 3.84 24.28 14.49
N THR A 632 5.07 24.76 14.24
CA THR A 632 5.58 24.95 12.87
C THR A 632 6.45 23.78 12.44
N ILE A 633 6.17 23.19 11.27
CA ILE A 633 6.98 22.12 10.67
C ILE A 633 8.34 22.66 10.22
N LYS A 634 9.42 21.97 10.58
CA LYS A 634 10.82 22.28 10.20
C LYS A 634 11.64 21.00 10.03
N ASN A 635 12.77 21.10 9.33
CA ASN A 635 13.81 20.07 9.26
C ASN A 635 13.27 18.70 8.82
N VAL A 636 12.50 18.68 7.72
CA VAL A 636 11.97 17.43 7.17
C VAL A 636 13.13 16.65 6.53
N GLU A 637 13.40 15.46 7.05
CA GLU A 637 14.51 14.60 6.64
C GLU A 637 14.04 13.16 6.44
N SER A 638 14.47 12.54 5.34
CA SER A 638 14.19 11.14 5.04
C SER A 638 15.30 10.22 5.57
N TYR A 639 14.90 9.06 6.08
CA TYR A 639 15.76 7.98 6.53
C TYR A 639 15.27 6.66 5.91
N TYR A 640 16.11 5.62 5.91
CA TYR A 640 15.79 4.33 5.28
C TYR A 640 14.49 3.69 5.80
N ASN A 641 14.17 3.83 7.09
CA ASN A 641 13.01 3.18 7.73
C ASN A 641 11.99 4.16 8.32
N ALA A 642 12.12 5.45 8.05
CA ALA A 642 11.26 6.49 8.60
C ALA A 642 11.55 7.80 7.89
N PHE A 643 10.67 8.78 8.03
CA PHE A 643 11.08 10.17 7.90
C PHE A 643 10.80 10.90 9.21
N GLU A 644 11.57 11.95 9.43
CA GLU A 644 11.52 12.72 10.66
C GLU A 644 11.44 14.20 10.35
N PHE A 645 10.77 14.95 11.23
CA PHE A 645 10.71 16.39 11.16
C PHE A 645 10.58 16.97 12.57
N ASP A 646 10.78 18.27 12.71
CA ASP A 646 10.61 18.96 13.97
C ASP A 646 9.32 19.80 13.96
N ILE A 647 8.62 19.78 15.09
CA ILE A 647 7.54 20.70 15.39
C ILE A 647 8.06 21.74 16.37
N ASP A 648 8.25 22.96 15.89
CA ASP A 648 8.73 24.08 16.69
C ASP A 648 7.56 24.88 17.27
N LYS A 649 7.47 24.94 18.59
CA LYS A 649 6.45 25.68 19.33
C LYS A 649 7.09 26.48 20.46
N ASN A 650 7.00 27.80 20.40
CA ASN A 650 7.60 28.73 21.38
C ASN A 650 9.11 28.50 21.62
N ASP A 651 9.88 28.37 20.53
CA ASP A 651 11.34 28.10 20.55
C ASP A 651 11.72 26.74 21.18
N LYS A 652 10.79 25.78 21.21
CA LYS A 652 11.04 24.38 21.57
C LYS A 652 10.68 23.49 20.39
N ALA A 653 11.66 22.76 19.88
CA ALA A 653 11.46 21.73 18.87
C ALA A 653 11.13 20.38 19.54
N THR A 654 10.06 19.74 19.09
CA THR A 654 9.77 18.34 19.35
C THR A 654 10.04 17.56 18.07
N ARG A 655 10.90 16.54 18.13
CA ARG A 655 11.12 15.62 17.02
C ARG A 655 9.85 14.81 16.79
N VAL A 656 9.40 14.70 15.56
CA VAL A 656 8.33 13.81 15.12
C VAL A 656 8.98 12.71 14.31
N ARG A 657 8.70 11.47 14.67
CA ARG A 657 9.15 10.29 13.94
C ARG A 657 7.94 9.65 13.28
N VAL A 658 8.03 9.49 11.96
CA VAL A 658 7.05 8.79 11.15
C VAL A 658 7.69 7.52 10.66
N ASP A 659 7.36 6.41 11.32
CA ASP A 659 7.93 5.09 11.04
C ASP A 659 7.28 4.52 9.77
N ASN A 660 8.05 3.93 8.85
CA ASN A 660 7.51 3.47 7.57
C ASN A 660 6.38 2.43 7.72
N ARG A 661 6.41 1.64 8.81
CA ARG A 661 5.37 0.66 9.18
C ARG A 661 4.02 1.28 9.53
N THR A 662 3.93 2.60 9.70
CA THR A 662 2.63 3.27 9.86
C THR A 662 1.90 3.47 8.54
N GLY A 663 2.51 3.12 7.40
CA GLY A 663 1.96 3.33 6.06
C GLY A 663 2.00 4.79 5.59
N ILE A 664 2.62 5.69 6.36
CA ILE A 664 2.72 7.11 6.01
C ILE A 664 4.03 7.33 5.27
N SER A 665 3.97 7.61 3.97
CA SER A 665 5.16 7.92 3.16
C SER A 665 5.54 9.41 3.25
N LEU A 666 6.82 9.73 3.04
CA LEU A 666 7.27 11.12 2.97
C LEU A 666 6.54 11.88 1.85
N GLU A 667 6.27 11.22 0.72
CA GLU A 667 5.51 11.81 -0.39
C GLU A 667 4.07 12.14 0.01
N SER A 668 3.36 11.21 0.66
CA SER A 668 1.99 11.45 1.14
C SER A 668 1.95 12.63 2.11
N PHE A 669 2.96 12.75 2.99
CA PHE A 669 3.12 13.89 3.88
C PHE A 669 3.42 15.18 3.09
N GLN A 670 4.37 15.17 2.17
CA GLN A 670 4.78 16.33 1.39
C GLN A 670 3.71 16.81 0.40
N SER A 671 2.77 15.95 0.03
CA SER A 671 1.60 16.32 -0.78
C SER A 671 0.62 17.22 -0.03
N GLN A 672 0.63 17.19 1.31
CA GLN A 672 -0.30 17.93 2.17
C GLN A 672 0.38 18.98 3.05
N PHE A 673 1.65 18.78 3.40
CA PHE A 673 2.39 19.58 4.37
C PHE A 673 3.80 19.91 3.87
N GLN A 674 4.26 21.11 4.17
CA GLN A 674 5.62 21.57 3.84
C GLN A 674 6.28 22.28 5.03
N GLU A 675 7.60 22.45 4.96
CA GLU A 675 8.31 23.25 5.95
C GLU A 675 7.75 24.67 6.03
N GLY A 676 7.50 25.14 7.26
CA GLY A 676 6.90 26.43 7.53
C GLY A 676 5.40 26.38 7.80
N ASP A 677 4.71 25.28 7.46
CA ASP A 677 3.30 25.12 7.76
C ASP A 677 3.05 25.12 9.27
N LEU A 678 1.96 25.77 9.66
CA LEU A 678 1.46 25.76 11.03
C LEU A 678 0.46 24.61 11.15
N VAL A 679 0.70 23.69 12.06
CA VAL A 679 -0.15 22.50 12.24
C VAL A 679 -0.49 22.26 13.70
N THR A 680 -1.65 21.63 13.93
CA THR A 680 -1.91 20.86 15.14
C THR A 680 -1.59 19.40 14.84
N ILE A 681 -0.77 18.77 15.67
CA ILE A 681 -0.32 17.39 15.47
C ILE A 681 -0.54 16.55 16.71
N ALA A 682 -1.01 15.32 16.52
CA ALA A 682 -1.25 14.35 17.58
C ALA A 682 -0.44 13.06 17.36
N GLY A 683 -0.13 12.34 18.43
CA GLY A 683 0.64 11.11 18.38
C GLY A 683 0.91 10.52 19.75
N ILE A 684 1.85 9.57 19.85
CA ILE A 684 2.29 8.99 21.12
C ILE A 684 3.63 9.59 21.51
N ALA A 685 3.71 10.16 22.71
CA ALA A 685 4.95 10.68 23.27
C ALA A 685 5.94 9.53 23.57
N SER A 686 7.18 9.63 23.11
CA SER A 686 8.21 8.61 23.28
C SER A 686 9.59 9.25 23.48
N ILE A 687 10.59 8.42 23.74
CA ILE A 687 12.00 8.79 23.75
C ILE A 687 12.79 7.71 23.02
N TYR A 688 13.81 8.12 22.28
CA TYR A 688 14.80 7.20 21.73
C TYR A 688 16.19 7.75 22.03
N GLN A 689 16.95 6.99 22.81
CA GLN A 689 18.18 7.45 23.42
C GLN A 689 17.91 8.73 24.22
N ASP A 690 18.56 9.85 23.88
CA ASP A 690 18.38 11.12 24.60
C ASP A 690 17.40 12.08 23.91
N THR A 691 16.68 11.62 22.88
CA THR A 691 15.78 12.45 22.07
C THR A 691 14.31 12.11 22.36
N TYR A 692 13.59 13.05 22.97
CA TYR A 692 12.13 12.97 23.04
C TYR A 692 11.53 13.16 21.66
N GLN A 693 10.59 12.29 21.33
CA GLN A 693 9.94 12.27 20.03
C GLN A 693 8.44 12.00 20.14
N LEU A 694 7.69 12.53 19.20
CA LEU A 694 6.29 12.20 18.98
C LEU A 694 6.22 11.14 17.88
N MET A 695 5.69 9.96 18.20
CA MET A 695 5.42 8.91 17.22
C MET A 695 4.09 9.22 16.54
N LEU A 696 4.12 9.49 15.23
CA LEU A 696 2.90 9.69 14.44
C LEU A 696 2.23 8.33 14.20
N LEU A 697 0.90 8.29 14.28
CA LEU A 697 0.14 7.05 14.06
C LEU A 697 -0.56 7.03 12.70
N ASN A 698 -1.16 8.16 12.30
CA ASN A 698 -1.90 8.31 11.04
C ASN A 698 -1.66 9.71 10.49
N LEU A 699 -1.82 9.91 9.18
CA LEU A 699 -1.59 11.23 8.56
C LEU A 699 -2.66 12.25 8.98
N GLU A 700 -3.88 11.79 9.27
CA GLU A 700 -5.02 12.60 9.76
C GLU A 700 -4.82 13.15 11.18
N ASP A 701 -3.82 12.63 11.91
CA ASP A 701 -3.40 13.18 13.20
C ASP A 701 -2.63 14.52 13.01
N ILE A 702 -2.33 14.93 11.77
CA ILE A 702 -1.82 16.27 11.42
C ILE A 702 -2.94 17.10 10.80
N LYS A 703 -3.14 18.31 11.33
CA LYS A 703 -4.15 19.25 10.84
C LYS A 703 -3.50 20.60 10.55
N LYS A 704 -3.50 20.99 9.28
CA LYS A 704 -3.02 22.30 8.82
C LYS A 704 -3.91 23.40 9.41
N GLU A 705 -3.29 24.41 9.99
CA GLU A 705 -3.97 25.63 10.43
C GLU A 705 -3.90 26.68 9.32
N THR A 706 -5.02 26.90 8.65
CA THR A 706 -5.14 27.87 7.56
C THR A 706 -5.82 29.16 8.04
N HIS A 707 -5.58 30.26 7.34
CA HIS A 707 -6.08 31.59 7.64
C HIS A 707 -6.86 32.12 6.45
N PRO A 708 -8.04 32.71 6.66
CA PRO A 708 -8.79 33.27 5.55
C PRO A 708 -8.09 34.50 4.94
N PRO A 709 -8.21 34.71 3.62
CA PRO A 709 -7.62 35.85 2.94
C PRO A 709 -8.19 37.17 3.44
N VAL A 710 -7.38 38.22 3.46
CA VAL A 710 -7.76 39.56 3.95
C VAL A 710 -7.90 40.54 2.78
N ILE A 711 -9.12 41.04 2.56
CA ILE A 711 -9.43 42.05 1.54
C ILE A 711 -9.08 43.46 2.05
N GLN A 712 -8.12 44.11 1.41
CA GLN A 712 -7.68 45.47 1.73
C GLN A 712 -8.71 46.52 1.27
N ASP A 713 -8.58 47.75 1.76
CA ASP A 713 -9.42 48.87 1.32
C ASP A 713 -9.23 49.17 -0.17
N ILE A 714 -10.33 49.41 -0.90
CA ILE A 714 -10.27 49.95 -2.26
C ILE A 714 -10.10 51.47 -2.22
N ASP A 715 -9.16 52.01 -3.00
CA ASP A 715 -8.94 53.46 -3.12
C ASP A 715 -9.94 54.10 -4.09
N PHE A 716 -11.23 53.88 -3.83
CA PHE A 716 -12.32 54.21 -4.75
C PHE A 716 -13.63 54.38 -3.98
N SER A 717 -14.14 55.61 -3.88
CA SER A 717 -15.40 55.93 -3.16
C SER A 717 -16.40 56.75 -3.98
N THR A 718 -15.97 57.40 -5.06
CA THR A 718 -16.84 58.16 -5.96
C THR A 718 -16.33 58.06 -7.39
N PHE A 719 -17.23 57.92 -8.36
CA PHE A 719 -16.86 57.85 -9.77
C PHE A 719 -17.89 58.50 -10.69
N ASP A 720 -17.42 59.00 -11.83
CA ASP A 720 -18.28 59.61 -12.83
C ASP A 720 -18.83 58.55 -13.78
N ILE A 721 -20.14 58.51 -13.96
CA ILE A 721 -20.82 57.54 -14.82
C ILE A 721 -20.42 57.62 -16.31
N THR A 722 -19.72 58.66 -16.77
CA THR A 722 -19.29 58.77 -18.17
C THR A 722 -17.90 58.21 -18.44
N LYS A 723 -17.13 57.91 -17.39
CA LYS A 723 -15.73 57.50 -17.47
C LYS A 723 -15.57 56.00 -17.30
N GLU A 724 -14.41 55.52 -17.73
CA GLU A 724 -13.99 54.13 -17.55
C GLU A 724 -13.00 54.05 -16.39
N TYR A 725 -13.18 53.05 -15.52
CA TYR A 725 -12.32 52.82 -14.36
C TYR A 725 -11.86 51.36 -14.32
N SER A 726 -10.60 51.16 -13.94
CA SER A 726 -10.00 49.86 -13.66
C SER A 726 -9.29 49.98 -12.31
N VAL A 727 -9.89 49.41 -11.26
CA VAL A 727 -9.38 49.52 -9.88
C VAL A 727 -8.93 48.13 -9.43
N PRO A 728 -7.64 47.92 -9.13
CA PRO A 728 -7.17 46.62 -8.66
C PRO A 728 -7.74 46.30 -7.27
N ILE A 729 -8.09 45.03 -7.06
CA ILE A 729 -8.44 44.51 -5.74
C ILE A 729 -7.15 43.99 -5.11
N THR A 730 -6.84 44.42 -3.89
CA THR A 730 -5.67 43.93 -3.15
C THR A 730 -6.14 43.00 -2.06
N VAL A 731 -5.71 41.75 -2.14
CA VAL A 731 -5.94 40.72 -1.14
C VAL A 731 -4.57 40.28 -0.63
N THR A 732 -4.47 40.11 0.68
CA THR A 732 -3.29 39.54 1.32
C THR A 732 -3.70 38.28 2.02
N ASP A 733 -2.95 37.22 1.81
CA ASP A 733 -3.12 35.98 2.53
C ASP A 733 -1.83 35.65 3.30
N LYS A 734 -1.98 35.08 4.50
CA LYS A 734 -0.83 34.75 5.35
C LYS A 734 -0.14 33.47 4.88
N ASP A 735 -0.91 32.55 4.35
CA ASP A 735 -0.51 31.24 3.83
C ASP A 735 -0.15 31.34 2.33
N ASN A 736 -0.50 32.46 1.68
CA ASN A 736 -0.05 32.90 0.35
C ASN A 736 -0.53 31.98 -0.79
N ASP A 737 -1.77 31.51 -0.65
CA ASP A 737 -2.47 30.51 -1.46
C ASP A 737 -3.82 31.04 -1.98
N ILE A 738 -3.88 32.31 -2.40
CA ILE A 738 -5.12 32.92 -2.91
C ILE A 738 -5.53 32.24 -4.22
N ALA A 739 -6.70 31.59 -4.23
CA ALA A 739 -7.25 30.93 -5.40
C ALA A 739 -8.11 31.86 -6.26
N GLU A 740 -9.00 32.64 -5.64
CA GLU A 740 -10.01 33.42 -6.36
C GLU A 740 -10.25 34.80 -5.71
N VAL A 741 -10.32 35.85 -6.53
CA VAL A 741 -10.76 37.18 -6.11
C VAL A 741 -11.82 37.71 -7.09
N THR A 742 -13.05 37.88 -6.60
CA THR A 742 -14.18 38.35 -7.40
C THR A 742 -14.83 39.59 -6.80
N ALA A 743 -15.30 40.49 -7.67
CA ALA A 743 -16.10 41.65 -7.29
C ALA A 743 -17.42 41.68 -8.05
N PHE A 744 -18.47 42.10 -7.34
CA PHE A 744 -19.84 42.14 -7.82
C PHE A 744 -20.42 43.54 -7.71
N LEU A 745 -21.09 43.98 -8.77
CA LEU A 745 -21.94 45.17 -8.75
C LEU A 745 -23.19 44.92 -9.60
N ASN A 746 -24.34 44.79 -8.94
CA ASN A 746 -25.60 44.36 -9.59
C ASN A 746 -25.41 43.00 -10.32
N ASP A 747 -25.57 42.97 -11.65
CA ASP A 747 -25.40 41.78 -12.49
C ASP A 747 -23.97 41.66 -13.08
N GLU A 748 -23.08 42.62 -12.80
CA GLU A 748 -21.69 42.56 -13.25
C GLU A 748 -20.81 41.79 -12.27
N THR A 749 -19.92 40.98 -12.82
CA THR A 749 -18.90 40.23 -12.09
C THR A 749 -17.54 40.47 -12.72
N TRP A 750 -16.53 40.75 -11.89
CA TRP A 750 -15.16 40.97 -12.34
C TRP A 750 -14.17 40.16 -11.52
N GLU A 751 -13.14 39.67 -12.18
CA GLU A 751 -11.99 38.98 -11.57
C GLU A 751 -10.84 39.97 -11.36
N ASP A 752 -10.20 39.89 -10.19
CA ASP A 752 -9.00 40.62 -9.72
C ASP A 752 -9.09 42.16 -9.66
N GLN A 753 -9.99 42.77 -10.42
CA GLN A 753 -10.10 44.21 -10.54
C GLN A 753 -11.53 44.63 -10.89
N ILE A 754 -11.97 45.74 -10.31
CA ILE A 754 -13.26 46.36 -10.59
C ILE A 754 -13.16 47.11 -11.92
N LYS A 755 -14.02 46.77 -12.89
CA LYS A 755 -14.06 47.40 -14.22
C LYS A 755 -15.39 48.11 -14.45
N ILE A 756 -15.42 49.43 -14.23
CA ILE A 756 -16.62 50.23 -14.45
C ILE A 756 -16.57 50.85 -15.84
N SER A 757 -17.48 50.41 -16.70
CA SER A 757 -17.68 50.99 -18.02
C SER A 757 -18.59 52.23 -17.96
N PRO A 758 -18.47 53.17 -18.92
CA PRO A 758 -19.39 54.29 -19.04
C PRO A 758 -20.84 53.83 -19.14
N LEU A 759 -21.74 54.52 -18.43
CA LEU A 759 -23.18 54.26 -18.36
C LEU A 759 -23.56 52.92 -17.74
N LEU A 760 -22.64 52.23 -17.06
CA LEU A 760 -22.94 50.97 -16.38
C LEU A 760 -24.06 51.12 -15.34
N VAL A 761 -24.01 52.20 -14.56
CA VAL A 761 -25.01 52.53 -13.54
C VAL A 761 -25.49 53.97 -13.66
N THR A 762 -26.68 54.25 -13.11
CA THR A 762 -27.21 55.61 -12.97
C THR A 762 -26.57 56.33 -11.78
N PRO A 763 -26.67 57.67 -11.66
CA PRO A 763 -26.17 58.35 -10.46
C PRO A 763 -26.88 57.88 -9.18
N GLY A 764 -26.12 57.60 -8.13
CA GLY A 764 -26.63 57.07 -6.86
C GLY A 764 -25.54 56.35 -6.04
N GLU A 765 -25.92 55.85 -4.86
CA GLU A 765 -25.05 55.01 -4.02
C GLU A 765 -25.19 53.53 -4.43
N TYR A 766 -24.07 52.83 -4.47
CA TYR A 766 -23.98 51.42 -4.84
C TYR A 766 -23.05 50.68 -3.87
N GLU A 767 -23.28 49.38 -3.74
CA GLU A 767 -22.43 48.48 -2.97
C GLU A 767 -21.66 47.59 -3.93
N ILE A 768 -20.33 47.65 -3.86
CA ILE A 768 -19.44 46.68 -4.51
C ILE A 768 -19.12 45.63 -3.47
N ASN A 769 -19.51 44.40 -3.74
CA ASN A 769 -19.16 43.27 -2.91
C ASN A 769 -17.90 42.60 -3.45
N VAL A 770 -16.89 42.40 -2.62
CA VAL A 770 -15.67 41.70 -2.98
C VAL A 770 -15.59 40.42 -2.16
N LYS A 771 -15.39 39.30 -2.85
CA LYS A 771 -15.15 37.99 -2.25
C LYS A 771 -13.74 37.54 -2.62
N ALA A 772 -13.02 37.00 -1.65
CA ALA A 772 -11.75 36.33 -1.85
C ALA A 772 -11.82 34.93 -1.24
N ALA A 773 -11.24 33.95 -1.92
CA ALA A 773 -11.09 32.58 -1.44
C ALA A 773 -9.66 32.10 -1.65
N ASP A 774 -9.17 31.27 -0.73
CA ASP A 774 -7.89 30.56 -0.85
C ASP A 774 -8.09 29.16 -1.45
N GLU A 775 -6.99 28.47 -1.75
CA GLU A 775 -6.98 27.09 -2.29
C GLU A 775 -7.55 26.07 -1.29
N GLU A 776 -7.51 26.38 0.01
CA GLU A 776 -7.99 25.57 1.13
C GLU A 776 -9.50 25.76 1.42
N GLY A 777 -10.17 26.61 0.65
CA GLY A 777 -11.62 26.83 0.69
C GLY A 777 -12.10 27.82 1.76
N ASN A 778 -11.20 28.48 2.50
CA ASN A 778 -11.60 29.62 3.32
C ASN A 778 -12.01 30.79 2.41
N SER A 779 -12.94 31.60 2.89
CA SER A 779 -13.35 32.80 2.15
C SER A 779 -13.66 33.97 3.05
N THR A 780 -13.36 35.16 2.52
CA THR A 780 -13.67 36.45 3.12
C THR A 780 -14.51 37.26 2.15
N GLU A 781 -15.52 37.94 2.68
CA GLU A 781 -16.39 38.83 1.92
C GLU A 781 -16.38 40.23 2.54
N ARG A 782 -16.27 41.25 1.70
CA ARG A 782 -16.23 42.65 2.14
C ARG A 782 -17.01 43.55 1.19
N THR A 783 -17.86 44.39 1.75
CA THR A 783 -18.69 45.32 0.97
C THR A 783 -18.14 46.74 1.07
N PHE A 784 -18.03 47.40 -0.08
CA PHE A 784 -17.60 48.79 -0.21
C PHE A 784 -18.73 49.64 -0.79
N THR A 785 -19.11 50.71 -0.10
CA THR A 785 -20.08 51.68 -0.60
C THR A 785 -19.38 52.70 -1.49
N VAL A 786 -19.87 52.86 -2.72
CA VAL A 786 -19.36 53.81 -3.72
C VAL A 786 -20.48 54.71 -4.24
N GLU A 787 -20.18 55.96 -4.54
CA GLU A 787 -21.14 56.92 -5.10
C GLU A 787 -20.86 57.12 -6.61
N ALA A 788 -21.83 56.75 -7.44
CA ALA A 788 -21.83 57.09 -8.86
C ALA A 788 -22.41 58.49 -9.04
N VAL A 789 -21.65 59.39 -9.66
CA VAL A 789 -22.06 60.79 -9.87
C VAL A 789 -22.04 61.15 -11.35
N LEU A 790 -22.71 62.24 -11.68
CA LEU A 790 -22.58 62.91 -12.97
C LEU A 790 -21.99 64.29 -12.71
N ASP A 791 -20.71 64.49 -13.03
CA ASP A 791 -20.08 65.80 -12.89
C ASP A 791 -20.66 66.78 -13.92
N LEU A 792 -20.85 68.03 -13.50
CA LEU A 792 -21.35 69.08 -14.36
C LEU A 792 -20.52 69.22 -15.65
N SER A 793 -19.21 69.04 -15.56
CA SER A 793 -18.27 69.09 -16.68
C SER A 793 -18.35 67.90 -17.64
N GLN A 794 -19.18 66.89 -17.34
CA GLN A 794 -19.29 65.64 -18.13
C GLN A 794 -20.65 65.51 -18.84
N LEU A 795 -21.48 66.55 -18.85
CA LEU A 795 -22.80 66.51 -19.52
C LEU A 795 -22.73 66.30 -21.04
N ASP A 796 -21.67 66.78 -21.68
CA ASP A 796 -21.36 66.54 -23.09
C ASP A 796 -20.92 65.09 -23.32
N ASP A 797 -19.98 64.59 -22.51
CA ASP A 797 -19.54 63.19 -22.54
C ASP A 797 -20.72 62.22 -22.34
N LEU A 798 -21.65 62.54 -21.42
CA LEU A 798 -22.85 61.75 -21.21
C LEU A 798 -23.68 61.61 -22.49
N ILE A 799 -23.84 62.69 -23.25
CA ILE A 799 -24.57 62.70 -24.52
C ILE A 799 -23.82 61.91 -25.59
N GLU A 800 -22.51 62.06 -25.67
CA GLU A 800 -21.69 61.33 -26.63
C GLU A 800 -21.75 59.81 -26.38
N LYS A 801 -21.57 59.38 -25.13
CA LYS A 801 -21.70 57.97 -24.72
C LYS A 801 -23.11 57.46 -24.95
N GLY A 802 -24.13 58.24 -24.62
CA GLY A 802 -25.53 57.90 -24.90
C GLY A 802 -25.82 57.73 -26.39
N ASN A 803 -25.18 58.52 -27.27
CA ASN A 803 -25.31 58.35 -28.72
C ASN A 803 -24.55 57.10 -29.20
N GLN A 804 -23.34 56.87 -28.68
CA GLN A 804 -22.51 55.69 -29.02
C GLN A 804 -23.18 54.37 -28.62
N GLN A 805 -23.79 54.31 -27.44
CA GLN A 805 -24.49 53.13 -26.92
C GLN A 805 -25.93 53.00 -27.44
N GLY A 806 -26.37 53.89 -28.34
CA GLY A 806 -27.67 53.77 -29.02
C GLY A 806 -28.89 54.29 -28.24
N PHE A 807 -28.70 54.81 -27.03
CA PHE A 807 -29.76 55.48 -26.27
C PHE A 807 -30.31 56.71 -26.99
N ILE A 808 -29.48 57.41 -27.78
CA ILE A 808 -29.90 58.50 -28.67
C ILE A 808 -29.85 58.00 -30.12
N LYS A 809 -31.03 57.86 -30.74
CA LYS A 809 -31.18 57.25 -32.08
C LYS A 809 -31.03 58.25 -33.24
N ASN A 810 -30.61 59.49 -32.96
CA ASN A 810 -30.61 60.56 -33.96
C ASN A 810 -29.53 61.61 -33.70
N ASP A 811 -28.51 61.68 -34.57
CA ASP A 811 -27.37 62.59 -34.42
C ASP A 811 -27.79 64.07 -34.34
N LYS A 812 -28.80 64.49 -35.11
CA LYS A 812 -29.31 65.88 -35.04
C LYS A 812 -30.00 66.19 -33.71
N VAL A 813 -30.46 65.18 -32.97
CA VAL A 813 -30.93 65.35 -31.59
C VAL A 813 -29.73 65.44 -30.66
N ALA A 814 -28.74 64.55 -30.80
CA ALA A 814 -27.49 64.59 -30.02
C ALA A 814 -26.78 65.96 -30.14
N GLU A 815 -26.55 66.48 -31.35
CA GLU A 815 -25.95 67.82 -31.58
C GLU A 815 -26.71 68.96 -30.87
N ARG A 816 -28.04 68.87 -30.82
CA ARG A 816 -28.88 69.88 -30.14
C ARG A 816 -28.80 69.74 -28.62
N LEU A 817 -28.67 68.53 -28.10
CA LEU A 817 -28.46 68.27 -26.69
C LEU A 817 -27.07 68.75 -26.27
N LEU A 818 -26.02 68.47 -27.05
CA LEU A 818 -24.64 68.93 -26.78
C LEU A 818 -24.60 70.45 -26.60
N LYS A 819 -25.18 71.20 -27.53
CA LYS A 819 -25.26 72.67 -27.40
C LYS A 819 -26.02 73.12 -26.15
N LYS A 820 -27.01 72.35 -25.70
CA LYS A 820 -27.78 72.67 -24.48
C LYS A 820 -26.98 72.29 -23.21
N ALA A 821 -26.27 71.18 -23.20
CA ALA A 821 -25.34 70.78 -22.14
C ALA A 821 -24.23 71.83 -21.96
N GLU A 822 -23.59 72.28 -23.05
CA GLU A 822 -22.60 73.35 -23.04
C GLU A 822 -23.14 74.63 -22.38
N ASN A 823 -24.39 74.99 -22.68
CA ASN A 823 -25.03 76.14 -22.05
C ASN A 823 -25.16 75.97 -20.53
N VAL A 824 -25.51 74.77 -20.06
CA VAL A 824 -25.62 74.43 -18.62
C VAL A 824 -24.25 74.54 -17.96
N GLN A 825 -23.22 73.92 -18.55
CA GLN A 825 -21.82 73.97 -18.10
C GLN A 825 -21.30 75.41 -17.99
N GLN A 826 -21.57 76.26 -18.98
CA GLN A 826 -21.11 77.66 -19.04
C GLN A 826 -22.02 78.65 -18.26
N ALA A 827 -22.96 78.19 -17.44
CA ALA A 827 -23.82 79.07 -16.68
C ALA A 827 -23.04 79.89 -15.63
N LYS A 828 -23.31 81.21 -15.57
CA LYS A 828 -22.57 82.14 -14.70
C LYS A 828 -22.92 82.03 -13.21
N ASN A 829 -24.05 81.43 -12.88
CA ASN A 829 -24.55 81.25 -11.53
C ASN A 829 -25.63 80.16 -11.48
N GLU A 830 -25.93 79.71 -10.27
CA GLU A 830 -26.83 78.59 -10.01
C GLU A 830 -28.27 78.78 -10.53
N PRO A 831 -28.95 79.92 -10.33
CA PRO A 831 -30.28 80.12 -10.92
C PRO A 831 -30.29 80.05 -12.45
N SER A 832 -29.24 80.57 -13.10
CA SER A 832 -29.09 80.46 -14.55
C SER A 832 -28.83 79.02 -14.98
N ARG A 833 -28.09 78.23 -14.19
CA ARG A 833 -27.78 76.83 -14.46
C ARG A 833 -29.04 75.99 -14.38
N GLN A 834 -29.81 76.12 -13.30
CA GLN A 834 -31.09 75.44 -13.12
C GLN A 834 -32.08 75.72 -14.26
N GLY A 835 -32.18 76.98 -14.69
CA GLY A 835 -33.05 77.35 -15.81
C GLY A 835 -32.65 76.68 -17.13
N LYS A 836 -31.34 76.60 -17.40
CA LYS A 836 -30.81 75.93 -18.60
C LYS A 836 -30.92 74.40 -18.51
N TRP A 837 -30.72 73.84 -17.31
CA TRP A 837 -30.92 72.42 -17.04
C TRP A 837 -32.36 72.01 -17.30
N ASN A 838 -33.34 72.76 -16.78
CA ASN A 838 -34.75 72.52 -17.05
C ASN A 838 -35.05 72.55 -18.55
N ALA A 839 -34.42 73.46 -19.31
CA ALA A 839 -34.57 73.54 -20.76
C ALA A 839 -33.89 72.39 -21.53
N LEU A 840 -32.85 71.77 -20.97
CA LEU A 840 -32.22 70.55 -21.48
C LEU A 840 -33.12 69.33 -21.19
N GLN A 841 -33.54 69.17 -19.94
CA GLN A 841 -34.49 68.14 -19.49
C GLN A 841 -35.80 68.12 -20.27
N HIS A 842 -36.42 69.28 -20.50
CA HIS A 842 -37.65 69.37 -21.30
C HIS A 842 -37.42 68.91 -22.75
N GLN A 843 -36.26 69.23 -23.33
CA GLN A 843 -35.92 68.77 -24.67
C GLN A 843 -35.76 67.25 -24.73
N MET A 844 -35.09 66.67 -23.74
CA MET A 844 -34.91 65.23 -23.61
C MET A 844 -36.26 64.52 -23.45
N LYS A 845 -37.10 64.95 -22.50
CA LYS A 845 -38.44 64.39 -22.27
C LYS A 845 -39.34 64.48 -23.50
N ALA A 846 -39.24 65.57 -24.29
CA ALA A 846 -40.01 65.71 -25.53
C ALA A 846 -39.60 64.71 -26.64
N GLN A 847 -38.37 64.20 -26.60
CA GLN A 847 -37.82 63.21 -27.53
C GLN A 847 -37.80 61.78 -27.00
N SER A 848 -38.06 61.59 -25.70
CA SER A 848 -38.19 60.30 -25.04
C SER A 848 -39.28 59.43 -25.71
N GLY A 849 -39.01 58.14 -25.88
CA GLY A 849 -39.87 57.19 -26.60
C GLY A 849 -39.97 57.41 -28.12
N LYS A 850 -39.21 58.39 -28.67
CA LYS A 850 -39.20 58.70 -30.12
C LYS A 850 -37.81 58.59 -30.71
N LYS A 851 -36.88 59.37 -30.15
CA LYS A 851 -35.49 59.50 -30.62
C LYS A 851 -34.47 59.31 -29.49
N ILE A 852 -34.94 59.21 -28.26
CA ILE A 852 -34.17 58.92 -27.06
C ILE A 852 -34.92 57.81 -26.34
N GLU A 853 -34.21 56.78 -25.88
CA GLU A 853 -34.81 55.71 -25.06
C GLU A 853 -35.31 56.27 -23.73
N GLU A 854 -36.40 55.68 -23.20
CA GLU A 854 -37.01 56.15 -21.95
C GLU A 854 -36.08 55.94 -20.75
N GLU A 855 -35.39 54.80 -20.69
CA GLU A 855 -34.42 54.45 -19.65
C GLU A 855 -33.24 55.42 -19.56
N TYR A 856 -32.81 56.00 -20.69
CA TYR A 856 -31.70 56.94 -20.72
C TYR A 856 -31.95 58.19 -19.88
N LEU A 857 -33.22 58.55 -19.62
CA LEU A 857 -33.55 59.68 -18.75
C LEU A 857 -33.10 59.47 -17.29
N GLN A 858 -32.89 58.23 -16.86
CA GLN A 858 -32.53 57.90 -15.47
C GLN A 858 -31.09 58.32 -15.12
N TYR A 859 -30.21 58.38 -16.12
CA TYR A 859 -28.83 58.86 -15.96
C TYR A 859 -28.75 60.39 -15.73
N TRP A 860 -29.84 61.11 -15.97
CA TRP A 860 -29.85 62.57 -15.95
C TRP A 860 -30.40 63.13 -14.64
N GLN A 861 -29.66 62.90 -13.56
CA GLN A 861 -29.85 63.62 -12.31
C GLN A 861 -29.19 65.00 -12.39
N TYR A 862 -29.69 65.96 -11.61
CA TYR A 862 -29.06 67.28 -11.58
C TYR A 862 -27.62 67.12 -11.06
N PRO A 863 -26.60 67.53 -11.82
CA PRO A 863 -25.22 67.45 -11.36
C PRO A 863 -25.09 68.23 -10.06
N GLN A 864 -24.53 67.61 -9.03
CA GLN A 864 -24.25 68.30 -7.77
C GLN A 864 -23.12 69.32 -7.91
#